data_AF-A0A345Y870-F1
#
_entry.id   AF-A0A345Y870-F1
#
_cell.length_a   1.000
_cell.length_b   1.000
_cell.length_c   1.000
_cell.angle_alpha   90.00
_cell.angle_beta   90.00
_cell.angle_gamma   90.00
#
_symmetry.space_group_name_H-M   'P 1'
#
loop_
_entity.id
_entity.type
_entity.pdbx_description
1 polymer ?
#
loop_
_entity_poly.entity_id
_entity_poly.type
_entity_poly.pdbx_seq_one_letter_code
_entity_poly.pdbx_strand_id
1 'polypeptide(L)'
;MVTKEQARRLVEAEVCNDEIVIVDEATIEKPWGWVFSYASKTWLETKDPRYAIVGNAPIIVERQSGRLIDTGTAMPIEHYIANYERCGNPYGLDAPEEWSGEFGKDELCDALLNGAASWNALSPFAEDLDARRQSVGMSDGPSVPSLPPSIAAILARPDLCITHRFAGASVPPAVFFACASHAEGQTFVVVAPEQDGRYALHAFDSAEAYLGWWFFRLSSASDRAISNDLPPTLPLPAFVYALHAVDAYRRAKYQSALSYGAADSLRVGQTEFIATMRDAIARRDLRWLLPAFIQLAPGVATLLKETPIEQLAVLQDAKFLLAQHDQDDGRDVFCFGDAAQRMGNEFIDGIGVAAGFRFEVLTELGALPLIEAFLAPTRLSNHLIELEPDGSGLGVAKHRALTQRELYIALAEMIAVALLPTAPKVALKRAILATASTQEQRDEVLGVSNEQRAAAPDARQASSQIVCSHCGQANPATMKFCGQCGSRLLAEPSVSSPSPEPGTPPVEQTGKTSTIESANTAQSGEPAAAAAPARTVMPQSLTKSPTSPEQRLTVRGWFRSLKRAESRDAMVELEDICALAAVLRHVRDQKLVPEETFKALHGALRVKGPEDTLWTVGLGSLSWSRLANGKWEPADPPEFAFLDEKTLRAMTAISSQSTALLRPDGTRKSNGATP
;
A
#
# COMPACT_ATOMS: atom_id res chain seq x y z
N MET A 1 -6.64 37.31 -25.56
CA MET A 1 -7.26 37.41 -24.22
C MET A 1 -8.77 37.45 -24.37
N VAL A 2 -9.49 36.64 -23.61
CA VAL A 2 -10.97 36.59 -23.60
C VAL A 2 -11.54 37.43 -22.44
N THR A 3 -12.78 37.92 -22.59
CA THR A 3 -13.55 38.56 -21.50
C THR A 3 -14.25 37.50 -20.63
N LYS A 4 -14.82 37.90 -19.48
CA LYS A 4 -15.57 36.99 -18.60
C LYS A 4 -16.79 36.40 -19.33
N GLU A 5 -17.46 37.21 -20.14
CA GLU A 5 -18.65 36.85 -20.90
C GLU A 5 -18.31 35.88 -22.03
N GLN A 6 -17.11 35.99 -22.62
CA GLN A 6 -16.60 35.01 -23.59
C GLN A 6 -16.20 33.72 -22.89
N ALA A 7 -15.45 33.79 -21.78
CA ALA A 7 -15.07 32.62 -20.98
C ALA A 7 -16.29 31.84 -20.48
N ARG A 8 -17.33 32.55 -19.99
CA ARG A 8 -18.61 31.99 -19.59
C ARG A 8 -19.28 31.25 -20.77
N ARG A 9 -19.40 31.88 -21.94
CA ARG A 9 -20.02 31.27 -23.13
C ARG A 9 -19.30 30.01 -23.63
N LEU A 10 -17.98 29.92 -23.44
CA LEU A 10 -17.24 28.71 -23.76
C LEU A 10 -17.64 27.55 -22.83
N VAL A 11 -17.78 27.80 -21.52
CA VAL A 11 -18.30 26.80 -20.58
C VAL A 11 -19.79 26.50 -20.83
N GLU A 12 -20.61 27.50 -21.14
CA GLU A 12 -22.03 27.27 -21.50
C GLU A 12 -22.16 26.37 -22.74
N ALA A 13 -21.27 26.51 -23.74
CA ALA A 13 -21.25 25.65 -24.92
C ALA A 13 -20.74 24.22 -24.63
N GLU A 14 -19.95 24.02 -23.57
CA GLU A 14 -19.38 22.73 -23.18
C GLU A 14 -20.31 21.91 -22.27
N VAL A 15 -20.96 22.56 -21.28
CA VAL A 15 -21.71 21.84 -20.22
C VAL A 15 -23.20 22.17 -20.12
N CYS A 16 -23.69 23.25 -20.74
CA CYS A 16 -25.10 23.64 -20.57
C CYS A 16 -26.01 23.03 -21.66
N ASN A 17 -27.01 22.29 -21.20
CA ASN A 17 -28.24 21.99 -21.94
C ASN A 17 -29.42 22.74 -21.29
N ASP A 18 -30.66 22.49 -21.71
CA ASP A 18 -31.85 23.20 -21.18
C ASP A 18 -32.06 23.08 -19.66
N GLU A 19 -31.41 22.14 -18.97
CA GLU A 19 -31.51 21.94 -17.52
C GLU A 19 -30.24 22.32 -16.72
N ILE A 20 -29.09 22.52 -17.35
CA ILE A 20 -27.81 22.79 -16.68
C ILE A 20 -27.44 24.27 -16.79
N VAL A 21 -27.05 24.89 -15.68
CA VAL A 21 -26.67 26.30 -15.61
C VAL A 21 -25.38 26.50 -14.79
N ILE A 22 -24.60 27.51 -15.18
CA ILE A 22 -23.47 28.02 -14.40
C ILE A 22 -23.99 28.67 -13.10
N VAL A 23 -23.29 28.42 -12.00
CA VAL A 23 -23.54 29.00 -10.68
C VAL A 23 -22.65 30.23 -10.51
N ASP A 24 -23.19 31.43 -10.80
CA ASP A 24 -22.44 32.68 -10.75
C ASP A 24 -21.86 32.97 -9.35
N GLU A 25 -22.59 32.63 -8.28
CA GLU A 25 -22.15 32.81 -6.89
C GLU A 25 -20.97 31.91 -6.50
N ALA A 26 -20.73 30.84 -7.25
CA ALA A 26 -19.63 29.89 -7.09
C ALA A 26 -18.57 30.02 -8.21
N THR A 27 -18.57 31.15 -8.92
CA THR A 27 -17.55 31.48 -9.93
C THR A 27 -16.37 32.20 -9.29
N ILE A 28 -15.17 31.63 -9.41
CA ILE A 28 -13.95 32.19 -8.82
C ILE A 28 -13.19 33.01 -9.88
N GLU A 29 -12.85 34.26 -9.58
CA GLU A 29 -12.05 35.12 -10.48
C GLU A 29 -10.59 35.18 -10.04
N LYS A 30 -9.66 35.09 -10.99
CA LYS A 30 -8.21 35.15 -10.75
C LYS A 30 -7.51 36.00 -11.82
N PRO A 31 -6.27 36.51 -11.60
CA PRO A 31 -5.55 37.30 -12.60
C PRO A 31 -5.39 36.56 -13.93
N TRP A 32 -5.11 35.25 -13.88
CA TRP A 32 -4.91 34.38 -15.04
C TRP A 32 -6.20 33.92 -15.73
N GLY A 33 -7.38 34.10 -15.14
CA GLY A 33 -8.62 33.48 -15.68
C GLY A 33 -9.77 33.39 -14.68
N TRP A 34 -10.62 32.39 -14.90
CA TRP A 34 -11.83 32.11 -14.12
C TRP A 34 -11.96 30.63 -13.82
N VAL A 35 -12.76 30.30 -12.82
CA VAL A 35 -13.24 28.94 -12.55
C VAL A 35 -14.75 28.96 -12.43
N PHE A 36 -15.44 28.22 -13.30
CA PHE A 36 -16.90 28.15 -13.33
C PHE A 36 -17.41 26.84 -12.75
N SER A 37 -18.29 26.95 -11.75
CA SER A 37 -19.09 25.83 -11.25
C SER A 37 -20.42 25.78 -11.98
N TYR A 38 -21.00 24.60 -12.21
CA TYR A 38 -22.30 24.41 -12.86
C TYR A 38 -23.13 23.32 -12.17
N ALA A 39 -24.45 23.40 -12.28
CA ALA A 39 -25.39 22.45 -11.67
C ALA A 39 -26.74 22.43 -12.41
N SER A 40 -27.60 21.46 -12.09
CA SER A 40 -28.99 21.47 -12.59
C SER A 40 -29.74 22.67 -12.01
N LYS A 41 -30.41 23.42 -12.87
CA LYS A 41 -31.32 24.51 -12.51
C LYS A 41 -32.40 24.03 -11.54
N THR A 42 -33.00 22.88 -11.81
CA THR A 42 -34.05 22.29 -10.97
C THR A 42 -33.52 21.96 -9.57
N TRP A 43 -32.28 21.46 -9.44
CA TRP A 43 -31.62 21.30 -8.14
C TRP A 43 -31.40 22.65 -7.44
N LEU A 44 -30.91 23.67 -8.15
CA LEU A 44 -30.66 25.00 -7.57
C LEU A 44 -31.95 25.64 -7.05
N GLU A 45 -33.08 25.49 -7.75
CA GLU A 45 -34.38 26.04 -7.37
C GLU A 45 -35.07 25.22 -6.26
N THR A 46 -35.06 23.89 -6.33
CA THR A 46 -35.87 23.02 -5.44
C THR A 46 -35.13 22.49 -4.22
N LYS A 47 -33.80 22.34 -4.30
CA LYS A 47 -32.97 21.54 -3.37
C LYS A 47 -33.42 20.08 -3.19
N ASP A 48 -34.15 19.52 -4.16
CA ASP A 48 -34.50 18.09 -4.19
C ASP A 48 -33.33 17.28 -4.76
N PRO A 49 -32.70 16.37 -3.97
CA PRO A 49 -31.47 15.68 -4.37
C PRO A 49 -31.62 14.76 -5.58
N ARG A 50 -32.85 14.47 -6.03
CA ARG A 50 -33.11 13.71 -7.27
C ARG A 50 -32.67 14.45 -8.54
N TYR A 51 -32.48 15.77 -8.47
CA TYR A 51 -31.96 16.60 -9.56
C TYR A 51 -30.49 17.01 -9.35
N ALA A 52 -29.86 16.60 -8.24
CA ALA A 52 -28.45 16.92 -7.99
C ALA A 52 -27.56 16.17 -8.99
N ILE A 53 -26.66 16.89 -9.65
CA ILE A 53 -25.64 16.30 -10.52
C ILE A 53 -24.54 15.71 -9.63
N VAL A 54 -23.97 14.58 -10.06
CA VAL A 54 -22.86 13.90 -9.40
C VAL A 54 -21.70 13.80 -10.39
N GLY A 55 -20.49 14.17 -9.96
CA GLY A 55 -19.29 14.15 -10.82
C GLY A 55 -19.02 15.42 -11.63
N ASN A 56 -19.86 16.45 -11.49
CA ASN A 56 -19.66 17.78 -12.10
C ASN A 56 -18.53 18.56 -11.41
N ALA A 57 -17.29 18.41 -11.91
CA ALA A 57 -16.16 19.24 -11.51
C ALA A 57 -16.25 20.65 -12.12
N PRO A 58 -15.79 21.71 -11.42
CA PRO A 58 -15.65 23.04 -12.01
C PRO A 58 -14.62 23.07 -13.15
N ILE A 59 -14.78 24.01 -14.09
CA ILE A 59 -13.91 24.18 -15.26
C ILE A 59 -13.09 25.48 -15.12
N ILE A 60 -11.77 25.37 -15.28
CA ILE A 60 -10.82 26.49 -15.38
C ILE A 60 -10.87 27.06 -16.80
N VAL A 61 -10.87 28.39 -16.93
CA VAL A 61 -10.80 29.09 -18.23
C VAL A 61 -9.69 30.12 -18.23
N GLU A 62 -8.71 29.91 -19.11
CA GLU A 62 -7.49 30.71 -19.18
C GLU A 62 -7.72 32.05 -19.92
N ARG A 63 -7.47 33.17 -19.25
CA ARG A 63 -7.73 34.54 -19.76
C ARG A 63 -6.98 34.86 -21.05
N GLN A 64 -5.80 34.27 -21.28
CA GLN A 64 -4.98 34.58 -22.46
C GLN A 64 -5.53 33.93 -23.74
N SER A 65 -5.63 32.60 -23.73
CA SER A 65 -6.01 31.76 -24.87
C SER A 65 -7.52 31.52 -25.00
N GLY A 66 -8.26 31.53 -23.88
CA GLY A 66 -9.63 30.99 -23.82
C GLY A 66 -9.68 29.46 -23.64
N ARG A 67 -8.55 28.80 -23.39
CA ARG A 67 -8.48 27.34 -23.15
C ARG A 67 -9.34 26.96 -21.94
N LEU A 68 -10.25 26.02 -22.15
CA LEU A 68 -10.92 25.26 -21.08
C LEU A 68 -9.97 24.21 -20.52
N ILE A 69 -9.99 24.00 -19.21
CA ILE A 69 -9.21 22.99 -18.52
C ILE A 69 -10.08 22.39 -17.41
N ASP A 70 -10.33 21.08 -17.50
CA ASP A 70 -11.12 20.36 -16.51
C ASP A 70 -10.39 20.26 -15.17
N THR A 71 -11.17 20.19 -14.08
CA THR A 71 -10.67 19.79 -12.76
C THR A 71 -11.29 18.47 -12.33
N GLY A 72 -10.87 17.89 -11.21
CA GLY A 72 -11.48 16.66 -10.69
C GLY A 72 -12.54 16.94 -9.62
N THR A 73 -13.32 15.91 -9.27
CA THR A 73 -14.17 15.91 -8.05
C THR A 73 -13.52 15.18 -6.87
N ALA A 74 -12.23 14.82 -6.96
CA ALA A 74 -11.53 14.05 -5.94
C ALA A 74 -10.97 14.92 -4.80
N MET A 75 -10.72 16.21 -5.08
CA MET A 75 -10.16 17.19 -4.14
C MET A 75 -11.03 18.47 -4.11
N PRO A 76 -10.89 19.35 -3.10
CA PRO A 76 -11.49 20.69 -3.12
C PRO A 76 -10.96 21.54 -4.29
N ILE A 77 -11.75 22.49 -4.78
CA ILE A 77 -11.38 23.30 -5.95
C ILE A 77 -10.14 24.17 -5.72
N GLU A 78 -9.88 24.53 -4.46
CA GLU A 78 -8.70 25.26 -4.00
C GLU A 78 -7.39 24.51 -4.31
N HIS A 79 -7.41 23.16 -4.29
CA HIS A 79 -6.24 22.33 -4.63
C HIS A 79 -5.91 22.45 -6.12
N TYR A 80 -6.91 22.25 -7.00
CA TYR A 80 -6.73 22.38 -8.45
C TYR A 80 -6.33 23.81 -8.85
N ILE A 81 -6.87 24.83 -8.17
CA ILE A 81 -6.47 26.23 -8.34
C ILE A 81 -5.01 26.45 -7.94
N ALA A 82 -4.58 25.96 -6.77
CA ALA A 82 -3.20 26.13 -6.30
C ALA A 82 -2.18 25.44 -7.22
N ASN A 83 -2.50 24.23 -7.69
CA ASN A 83 -1.69 23.49 -8.66
C ASN A 83 -1.57 24.27 -9.98
N TYR A 84 -2.68 24.76 -10.52
CA TYR A 84 -2.68 25.57 -11.74
C TYR A 84 -1.90 26.90 -11.57
N GLU A 85 -2.02 27.56 -10.42
CA GLU A 85 -1.25 28.76 -10.08
C GLU A 85 0.25 28.52 -9.93
N ARG A 86 0.65 27.29 -9.55
CA ARG A 86 2.04 26.89 -9.36
C ARG A 86 2.73 26.41 -10.64
N CYS A 87 2.01 25.70 -11.52
CA CYS A 87 2.62 25.00 -12.67
C CYS A 87 1.81 25.02 -13.99
N GLY A 88 0.68 25.73 -14.06
CA GLY A 88 -0.16 25.79 -15.27
C GLY A 88 -0.98 24.53 -15.57
N ASN A 89 -1.02 23.57 -14.64
CA ASN A 89 -1.79 22.33 -14.71
C ASN A 89 -2.53 22.12 -13.37
N PRO A 90 -3.88 22.01 -13.33
CA PRO A 90 -4.61 21.76 -12.08
C PRO A 90 -4.27 20.41 -11.44
N TYR A 91 -3.73 19.46 -12.21
CA TYR A 91 -3.33 18.14 -11.76
C TYR A 91 -1.81 18.01 -11.53
N GLY A 92 -1.03 19.10 -11.58
CA GLY A 92 0.41 19.06 -11.32
C GLY A 92 0.74 19.21 -9.83
N LEU A 93 1.67 18.40 -9.30
CA LEU A 93 1.94 18.29 -7.85
C LEU A 93 3.38 18.64 -7.46
N ASP A 94 3.69 18.52 -6.17
CA ASP A 94 4.87 19.07 -5.50
C ASP A 94 6.21 18.37 -5.83
N ALA A 95 6.24 17.63 -6.95
CA ALA A 95 7.44 17.23 -7.65
C ALA A 95 7.75 18.28 -8.73
N PRO A 96 8.79 19.13 -8.58
CA PRO A 96 9.33 19.85 -9.71
C PRO A 96 10.01 18.84 -10.64
N GLU A 97 9.35 18.50 -11.75
CA GLU A 97 10.00 17.78 -12.86
C GLU A 97 11.17 18.65 -13.35
N GLU A 98 12.40 18.15 -13.23
CA GLU A 98 13.62 18.87 -13.64
C GLU A 98 13.64 19.05 -15.16
N TRP A 99 13.12 18.06 -15.87
CA TRP A 99 12.98 18.02 -17.31
C TRP A 99 11.87 17.06 -17.72
N SER A 100 11.18 17.36 -18.82
CA SER A 100 10.30 16.42 -19.51
C SER A 100 10.37 16.61 -21.02
N GLY A 101 9.96 15.59 -21.76
CA GLY A 101 10.01 15.59 -23.22
C GLY A 101 9.28 14.39 -23.83
N GLU A 102 8.99 14.47 -25.13
CA GLU A 102 8.26 13.43 -25.86
C GLU A 102 9.00 13.04 -27.16
N PHE A 103 9.10 11.74 -27.42
CA PHE A 103 9.87 11.19 -28.54
C PHE A 103 9.09 10.10 -29.26
N GLY A 104 9.25 9.96 -30.57
CA GLY A 104 8.87 8.73 -31.27
C GLY A 104 9.77 7.56 -30.83
N LYS A 105 9.29 6.31 -31.00
CA LYS A 105 10.05 5.13 -30.57
C LYS A 105 11.47 5.06 -31.19
N ASP A 106 11.54 5.13 -32.51
CA ASP A 106 12.80 5.13 -33.28
C ASP A 106 13.72 6.30 -32.87
N GLU A 107 13.15 7.48 -32.73
CA GLU A 107 13.82 8.72 -32.34
C GLU A 107 14.46 8.61 -30.94
N LEU A 108 13.75 8.00 -29.98
CA LEU A 108 14.26 7.71 -28.64
C LEU A 108 15.35 6.65 -28.67
N CYS A 109 15.18 5.57 -29.44
CA CYS A 109 16.21 4.54 -29.59
C CYS A 109 17.49 5.13 -30.20
N ASP A 110 17.39 5.97 -31.25
CA ASP A 110 18.53 6.63 -31.85
C ASP A 110 19.16 7.66 -30.89
N ALA A 111 18.37 8.38 -30.08
CA ALA A 111 18.89 9.25 -29.01
C ALA A 111 19.69 8.46 -27.96
N LEU A 112 19.20 7.29 -27.55
CA LEU A 112 19.89 6.41 -26.59
C LEU A 112 21.16 5.81 -27.18
N LEU A 113 21.16 5.36 -28.44
CA LEU A 113 22.35 4.84 -29.14
C LEU A 113 23.45 5.89 -29.31
N ASN A 114 23.08 7.16 -29.50
CA ASN A 114 24.03 8.28 -29.60
C ASN A 114 24.49 8.80 -28.23
N GLY A 115 23.59 8.82 -27.23
CA GLY A 115 23.86 9.32 -25.88
C GLY A 115 24.60 8.34 -24.96
N ALA A 116 24.43 7.03 -25.16
CA ALA A 116 25.01 5.98 -24.32
C ALA A 116 25.77 4.92 -25.14
N ALA A 117 27.07 4.74 -24.84
CA ALA A 117 27.94 3.82 -25.58
C ALA A 117 27.59 2.31 -25.45
N SER A 118 26.64 1.96 -24.58
CA SER A 118 26.11 0.60 -24.37
C SER A 118 24.84 0.66 -23.52
N TRP A 119 24.02 -0.40 -23.58
CA TRP A 119 22.86 -0.62 -22.72
C TRP A 119 23.04 -1.87 -21.85
N ASN A 120 22.10 -2.12 -20.94
CA ASN A 120 22.02 -3.36 -20.15
C ASN A 120 20.60 -3.97 -20.18
N ALA A 121 20.46 -5.16 -19.58
CA ALA A 121 19.19 -5.92 -19.56
C ALA A 121 18.09 -5.34 -18.65
N LEU A 122 18.30 -4.20 -17.99
CA LEU A 122 17.26 -3.45 -17.28
C LEU A 122 16.70 -2.27 -18.10
N SER A 123 17.31 -1.93 -19.25
CA SER A 123 16.77 -0.87 -20.10
C SER A 123 15.36 -1.24 -20.60
N PRO A 124 14.34 -0.38 -20.45
CA PRO A 124 13.01 -0.61 -21.04
C PRO A 124 13.03 -0.77 -22.57
N PHE A 125 14.13 -0.41 -23.21
CA PHE A 125 14.35 -0.47 -24.65
C PHE A 125 15.42 -1.50 -25.07
N ALA A 126 15.85 -2.41 -24.19
CA ALA A 126 16.97 -3.33 -24.47
C ALA A 126 16.80 -4.12 -25.78
N GLU A 127 15.63 -4.74 -26.00
CA GLU A 127 15.32 -5.49 -27.23
C GLU A 127 15.27 -4.57 -28.46
N ASP A 128 14.73 -3.36 -28.32
CA ASP A 128 14.63 -2.36 -29.39
C ASP A 128 16.00 -1.80 -29.78
N LEU A 129 16.89 -1.58 -28.82
CA LEU A 129 18.27 -1.15 -29.04
C LEU A 129 19.09 -2.25 -29.72
N ASP A 130 18.93 -3.51 -29.32
CA ASP A 130 19.55 -4.66 -29.98
C ASP A 130 19.06 -4.82 -31.43
N ALA A 131 17.75 -4.67 -31.68
CA ALA A 131 17.18 -4.69 -33.03
C ALA A 131 17.66 -3.49 -33.87
N ARG A 132 17.63 -2.28 -33.31
CA ARG A 132 18.07 -1.05 -33.99
C ARG A 132 19.54 -1.14 -34.36
N ARG A 133 20.41 -1.57 -33.45
CA ARG A 133 21.86 -1.78 -33.70
C ARG A 133 22.12 -2.74 -34.87
N GLN A 134 21.30 -3.77 -35.04
CA GLN A 134 21.41 -4.72 -36.15
C GLN A 134 20.90 -4.15 -37.49
N SER A 135 20.00 -3.16 -37.44
CA SER A 135 19.40 -2.52 -38.62
C SER A 135 20.20 -1.33 -39.19
N VAL A 136 21.03 -0.66 -38.39
CA VAL A 136 21.76 0.56 -38.82
C VAL A 136 22.93 0.21 -39.75
N GLY A 137 22.63 0.24 -41.05
CA GLY A 137 23.58 0.81 -42.01
C GLY A 137 23.60 2.34 -41.86
N MET A 138 24.77 2.97 -41.96
CA MET A 138 24.92 4.41 -41.71
C MET A 138 24.05 5.25 -42.67
N SER A 139 23.10 6.00 -42.12
CA SER A 139 22.35 7.05 -42.81
C SER A 139 22.19 8.26 -41.89
N ASP A 140 22.57 9.45 -42.37
CA ASP A 140 22.39 10.70 -41.63
C ASP A 140 20.88 11.04 -41.53
N GLY A 141 20.28 10.67 -40.40
CA GLY A 141 18.89 10.99 -40.09
C GLY A 141 18.66 12.47 -39.77
N PRO A 142 17.39 12.92 -39.66
CA PRO A 142 17.09 14.26 -39.19
C PRO A 142 17.62 14.49 -37.77
N SER A 143 17.90 15.76 -37.42
CA SER A 143 18.43 16.13 -36.11
C SER A 143 17.45 15.78 -34.98
N VAL A 144 17.75 14.68 -34.28
CA VAL A 144 16.98 14.20 -33.11
C VAL A 144 16.99 15.27 -32.01
N PRO A 145 15.84 15.58 -31.38
CA PRO A 145 15.78 16.44 -30.19
C PRO A 145 16.73 15.95 -29.10
N SER A 146 17.45 16.89 -28.48
CA SER A 146 18.57 16.55 -27.58
C SER A 146 18.09 15.99 -26.24
N LEU A 147 17.96 14.66 -26.17
CA LEU A 147 17.84 13.92 -24.91
C LEU A 147 19.06 14.23 -24.01
N PRO A 148 18.87 14.71 -22.77
CA PRO A 148 20.00 15.02 -21.88
C PRO A 148 20.88 13.79 -21.62
N PRO A 149 22.23 13.91 -21.62
CA PRO A 149 23.13 12.76 -21.51
C PRO A 149 22.93 11.88 -20.26
N SER A 150 22.61 12.48 -19.11
CA SER A 150 22.30 11.76 -17.87
C SER A 150 21.01 10.93 -17.99
N ILE A 151 19.97 11.48 -18.63
CA ILE A 151 18.71 10.79 -18.90
C ILE A 151 18.93 9.63 -19.88
N ALA A 152 19.75 9.85 -20.92
CA ALA A 152 20.15 8.79 -21.84
C ALA A 152 20.93 7.66 -21.14
N ALA A 153 21.85 8.01 -20.23
CA ALA A 153 22.60 7.05 -19.42
C ALA A 153 21.70 6.25 -18.49
N ILE A 154 20.76 6.90 -17.77
CA ILE A 154 19.79 6.23 -16.88
C ILE A 154 18.89 5.26 -17.64
N LEU A 155 18.40 5.64 -18.82
CA LEU A 155 17.50 4.77 -19.61
C LEU A 155 18.23 3.64 -20.34
N ALA A 156 19.47 3.84 -20.77
CA ALA A 156 20.27 2.79 -21.41
C ALA A 156 20.87 1.81 -20.39
N ARG A 157 21.34 2.30 -19.24
CA ARG A 157 22.05 1.50 -18.22
C ARG A 157 21.52 1.73 -16.79
N PRO A 158 20.23 1.54 -16.52
CA PRO A 158 19.72 1.63 -15.16
C PRO A 158 20.34 0.54 -14.26
N ASP A 159 20.54 0.86 -12.98
CA ASP A 159 20.85 -0.11 -11.92
C ASP A 159 19.57 -0.66 -11.28
N LEU A 160 18.49 0.14 -11.34
CA LEU A 160 17.13 -0.19 -10.94
C LEU A 160 16.15 0.20 -12.06
N CYS A 161 15.30 -0.73 -12.47
CA CYS A 161 14.10 -0.44 -13.27
C CYS A 161 12.85 -0.87 -12.49
N ILE A 162 11.85 0.01 -12.40
CA ILE A 162 10.56 -0.27 -11.75
C ILE A 162 9.46 -0.30 -12.82
N THR A 163 9.01 -1.50 -13.17
CA THR A 163 7.92 -1.71 -14.13
C THR A 163 6.57 -1.57 -13.41
N HIS A 164 5.71 -0.66 -13.89
CA HIS A 164 4.36 -0.42 -13.37
C HIS A 164 3.31 -0.86 -14.38
N ARG A 165 2.22 -1.46 -13.90
CA ARG A 165 1.04 -1.87 -14.67
C ARG A 165 -0.20 -1.38 -13.95
N PHE A 166 -0.99 -0.52 -14.58
CA PHE A 166 -2.14 0.09 -13.93
C PHE A 166 -3.38 0.09 -14.83
N ALA A 167 -4.55 0.02 -14.22
CA ALA A 167 -5.86 0.09 -14.85
C ALA A 167 -6.93 0.36 -13.78
N GLY A 168 -8.13 0.77 -14.16
CA GLY A 168 -9.21 1.02 -13.21
C GLY A 168 -10.58 1.14 -13.87
N ALA A 169 -11.59 1.53 -13.10
CA ALA A 169 -12.96 1.65 -13.60
C ALA A 169 -13.12 2.63 -14.78
N SER A 170 -12.30 3.69 -14.79
CA SER A 170 -12.26 4.73 -15.84
C SER A 170 -10.86 4.91 -16.46
N VAL A 171 -9.92 4.01 -16.16
CA VAL A 171 -8.51 4.13 -16.57
C VAL A 171 -8.14 2.90 -17.41
N PRO A 172 -7.77 3.06 -18.70
CA PRO A 172 -7.42 1.92 -19.55
C PRO A 172 -6.14 1.23 -19.06
N PRO A 173 -5.92 -0.06 -19.40
CA PRO A 173 -4.69 -0.75 -19.06
C PRO A 173 -3.47 -0.09 -19.69
N ALA A 174 -2.54 0.36 -18.85
CA ALA A 174 -1.33 1.05 -19.26
C ALA A 174 -0.11 0.58 -18.44
N VAL A 175 1.08 0.87 -18.97
CA VAL A 175 2.36 0.44 -18.42
C VAL A 175 3.30 1.64 -18.45
N PHE A 176 4.08 1.87 -17.39
CA PHE A 176 5.21 2.81 -17.43
C PHE A 176 6.39 2.24 -16.65
N PHE A 177 7.58 2.77 -16.93
CA PHE A 177 8.82 2.37 -16.27
C PHE A 177 9.38 3.56 -15.50
N ALA A 178 10.01 3.31 -14.35
CA ALA A 178 10.82 4.29 -13.63
C ALA A 178 12.24 3.74 -13.46
N CYS A 179 13.22 4.42 -14.04
CA CYS A 179 14.62 4.00 -14.11
C CYS A 179 15.49 4.90 -13.24
N ALA A 180 16.49 4.32 -12.58
CA ALA A 180 17.53 5.05 -11.86
C ALA A 180 18.89 4.39 -12.03
N SER A 181 19.98 5.18 -11.96
CA SER A 181 21.35 4.66 -11.92
C SER A 181 22.16 5.33 -10.81
N HIS A 182 23.01 4.54 -10.15
CA HIS A 182 23.97 5.01 -9.15
C HIS A 182 25.04 5.93 -9.74
N ALA A 183 25.34 5.82 -11.03
CA ALA A 183 26.32 6.68 -11.71
C ALA A 183 25.80 8.13 -11.85
N GLU A 184 24.50 8.28 -12.11
CA GLU A 184 23.83 9.57 -12.33
C GLU A 184 23.15 10.11 -11.06
N GLY A 185 23.56 9.63 -9.87
CA GLY A 185 23.21 10.22 -8.58
C GLY A 185 21.93 9.67 -7.95
N GLN A 186 20.88 10.50 -7.91
CA GLN A 186 19.57 10.18 -7.31
C GLN A 186 18.40 10.42 -8.28
N THR A 187 18.69 10.77 -9.53
CA THR A 187 17.72 11.09 -10.55
C THR A 187 16.90 9.86 -10.94
N PHE A 188 15.58 10.00 -10.95
CA PHE A 188 14.63 9.03 -11.49
C PHE A 188 14.11 9.52 -12.83
N VAL A 189 14.14 8.66 -13.85
CA VAL A 189 13.52 8.92 -15.15
C VAL A 189 12.33 8.01 -15.30
N VAL A 190 11.13 8.59 -15.35
CA VAL A 190 9.90 7.90 -15.77
C VAL A 190 9.82 7.94 -17.29
N VAL A 191 9.41 6.83 -17.88
CA VAL A 191 9.06 6.72 -19.31
C VAL A 191 7.73 5.98 -19.48
N ALA A 192 6.78 6.63 -20.15
CA ALA A 192 5.43 6.12 -20.41
C ALA A 192 5.12 6.15 -21.93
N PRO A 193 4.50 5.10 -22.50
CA PRO A 193 4.04 5.09 -23.88
C PRO A 193 2.71 5.84 -24.01
N GLU A 194 2.58 6.64 -25.07
CA GLU A 194 1.38 7.41 -25.40
C GLU A 194 0.56 6.74 -26.53
N GLN A 195 -0.70 7.17 -26.70
CA GLN A 195 -1.66 6.50 -27.59
C GLN A 195 -1.29 6.51 -29.09
N ASP A 196 -0.40 7.41 -29.52
CA ASP A 196 0.07 7.53 -30.90
C ASP A 196 1.41 6.82 -31.17
N GLY A 197 1.96 6.10 -30.17
CA GLY A 197 3.24 5.42 -30.27
C GLY A 197 4.46 6.29 -29.94
N ARG A 198 4.26 7.51 -29.43
CA ARG A 198 5.29 8.30 -28.76
C ARG A 198 5.55 7.77 -27.34
N TYR A 199 6.61 8.27 -26.73
CA TYR A 199 6.93 8.07 -25.32
C TYR A 199 7.10 9.42 -24.64
N ALA A 200 6.35 9.65 -23.56
CA ALA A 200 6.53 10.75 -22.63
C ALA A 200 7.58 10.39 -21.57
N LEU A 201 8.57 11.26 -21.38
CA LEU A 201 9.64 11.11 -20.40
C LEU A 201 9.54 12.24 -19.36
N HIS A 202 9.71 11.90 -18.08
CA HIS A 202 9.75 12.84 -16.97
C HIS A 202 10.96 12.53 -16.07
N ALA A 203 11.77 13.54 -15.76
CA ALA A 203 12.94 13.41 -14.88
C ALA A 203 12.70 14.11 -13.54
N PHE A 204 13.03 13.41 -12.46
CA PHE A 204 12.91 13.83 -11.07
C PHE A 204 14.30 13.82 -10.43
N ASP A 205 14.68 14.87 -9.71
CA ASP A 205 15.99 15.01 -9.07
C ASP A 205 16.25 14.01 -7.92
N SER A 206 15.20 13.36 -7.45
CA SER A 206 15.18 12.58 -6.22
C SER A 206 14.09 11.51 -6.22
N ALA A 207 14.26 10.49 -5.37
CA ALA A 207 13.24 9.48 -5.11
C ALA A 207 11.98 10.10 -4.49
N GLU A 208 12.15 11.12 -3.63
CA GLU A 208 11.06 11.86 -3.00
C GLU A 208 10.21 12.63 -4.01
N ALA A 209 10.82 13.30 -5.01
CA ALA A 209 10.08 13.96 -6.09
C ALA A 209 9.35 12.94 -6.98
N TYR A 210 10.01 11.85 -7.36
CA TYR A 210 9.37 10.75 -8.10
C TYR A 210 8.15 10.17 -7.34
N LEU A 211 8.27 9.92 -6.03
CA LEU A 211 7.15 9.48 -5.22
C LEU A 211 6.04 10.53 -5.15
N GLY A 212 6.35 11.83 -5.04
CA GLY A 212 5.34 12.90 -5.07
C GLY A 212 4.45 12.86 -6.32
N TRP A 213 5.06 12.61 -7.49
CA TRP A 213 4.34 12.41 -8.77
C TRP A 213 3.54 11.08 -8.80
N TRP A 214 4.11 10.00 -8.27
CA TRP A 214 3.52 8.66 -8.25
C TRP A 214 2.24 8.62 -7.40
N PHE A 215 2.28 9.25 -6.23
CA PHE A 215 1.22 9.19 -5.23
C PHE A 215 -0.12 9.72 -5.73
N PHE A 216 -0.11 10.84 -6.44
CA PHE A 216 -1.33 11.37 -7.04
C PHE A 216 -1.98 10.44 -8.05
N ARG A 217 -1.16 9.75 -8.86
CA ARG A 217 -1.66 8.94 -9.97
C ARG A 217 -2.22 7.60 -9.51
N LEU A 218 -1.68 7.03 -8.43
CA LEU A 218 -1.90 5.63 -8.06
C LEU A 218 -2.29 5.39 -6.58
N SER A 219 -2.28 6.41 -5.70
CA SER A 219 -2.66 6.28 -4.30
C SER A 219 -3.99 6.95 -3.95
N SER A 220 -4.62 6.48 -2.87
CA SER A 220 -5.66 7.22 -2.16
C SER A 220 -5.06 8.26 -1.22
N ALA A 221 -5.75 9.38 -1.03
CA ALA A 221 -5.44 10.43 -0.05
C ALA A 221 -5.95 10.08 1.38
N SER A 222 -5.94 8.80 1.76
CA SER A 222 -6.42 8.35 3.06
C SER A 222 -5.48 8.80 4.20
N ASP A 223 -5.99 9.62 5.10
CA ASP A 223 -5.27 10.13 6.29
C ASP A 223 -5.49 9.27 7.54
N ARG A 224 -6.62 8.58 7.60
CA ARG A 224 -7.08 7.78 8.74
C ARG A 224 -6.77 6.29 8.58
N ALA A 225 -6.03 5.73 9.53
CA ALA A 225 -5.80 4.29 9.61
C ALA A 225 -7.10 3.50 9.85
N ILE A 226 -7.19 2.32 9.23
CA ILE A 226 -8.31 1.37 9.39
C ILE A 226 -7.79 0.00 9.88
N SER A 227 -8.71 -0.92 10.21
CA SER A 227 -8.36 -2.30 10.58
C SER A 227 -7.83 -3.08 9.37
N ASN A 228 -6.76 -3.87 9.56
CA ASN A 228 -6.31 -4.82 8.55
C ASN A 228 -7.19 -6.07 8.60
N ASP A 229 -8.29 -6.05 7.86
CA ASP A 229 -9.36 -7.06 7.94
C ASP A 229 -8.99 -8.44 7.37
N LEU A 230 -7.84 -8.57 6.69
CA LEU A 230 -7.25 -9.86 6.35
C LEU A 230 -6.08 -10.21 7.28
N PRO A 231 -5.79 -11.51 7.50
CA PRO A 231 -4.52 -11.94 8.08
C PRO A 231 -3.34 -11.29 7.31
N PRO A 232 -2.38 -10.61 7.99
CA PRO A 232 -1.32 -9.84 7.32
C PRO A 232 -0.39 -10.65 6.42
N THR A 233 -0.44 -11.99 6.46
CA THR A 233 0.24 -12.88 5.52
C THR A 233 -0.67 -14.07 5.25
N LEU A 234 -0.86 -14.40 3.97
CA LEU A 234 -1.63 -15.54 3.49
C LEU A 234 -0.86 -16.28 2.40
N PRO A 235 -1.00 -17.62 2.27
CA PRO A 235 -0.62 -18.33 1.05
C PRO A 235 -1.30 -17.66 -0.16
N LEU A 236 -0.58 -17.48 -1.28
CA LEU A 236 -1.13 -16.77 -2.45
C LEU A 236 -2.50 -17.33 -2.89
N PRO A 237 -2.77 -18.65 -2.94
CA PRO A 237 -4.09 -19.14 -3.31
C PRO A 237 -5.18 -18.78 -2.29
N ALA A 238 -4.88 -18.77 -0.99
CA ALA A 238 -5.82 -18.32 0.03
C ALA A 238 -6.18 -16.83 -0.13
N PHE A 239 -5.19 -16.01 -0.48
CA PHE A 239 -5.39 -14.60 -0.80
C PHE A 239 -6.27 -14.39 -2.04
N VAL A 240 -6.10 -15.20 -3.09
CA VAL A 240 -6.94 -15.17 -4.30
C VAL A 240 -8.41 -15.49 -3.97
N TYR A 241 -8.70 -16.43 -3.05
CA TYR A 241 -10.06 -16.64 -2.53
C TYR A 241 -10.58 -15.47 -1.70
N ALA A 242 -9.71 -14.78 -0.95
CA ALA A 242 -10.11 -13.61 -0.16
C ALA A 242 -10.55 -12.45 -1.06
N LEU A 243 -9.81 -12.19 -2.15
CA LEU A 243 -10.23 -11.21 -3.16
C LEU A 243 -11.57 -11.61 -3.81
N HIS A 244 -11.77 -12.90 -4.10
CA HIS A 244 -13.07 -13.37 -4.61
C HIS A 244 -14.21 -13.20 -3.60
N ALA A 245 -13.95 -13.36 -2.30
CA ALA A 245 -14.95 -13.14 -1.25
C ALA A 245 -15.39 -11.66 -1.18
N VAL A 246 -14.47 -10.70 -1.39
CA VAL A 246 -14.79 -9.27 -1.52
C VAL A 246 -15.66 -9.02 -2.75
N ASP A 247 -15.27 -9.55 -3.92
CA ASP A 247 -16.03 -9.39 -5.16
C ASP A 247 -17.40 -10.11 -5.15
N ALA A 248 -17.50 -11.26 -4.49
CA ALA A 248 -18.75 -11.99 -4.31
C ALA A 248 -19.71 -11.26 -3.34
N TYR A 249 -19.20 -10.65 -2.26
CA TYR A 249 -20.02 -9.79 -1.39
C TYR A 249 -20.57 -8.59 -2.18
N ARG A 250 -19.71 -7.90 -2.94
CA ARG A 250 -20.13 -6.77 -3.81
C ARG A 250 -21.26 -7.20 -4.74
N ARG A 251 -21.10 -8.35 -5.42
CA ARG A 251 -22.11 -8.91 -6.33
C ARG A 251 -23.43 -9.24 -5.62
N ALA A 252 -23.38 -9.94 -4.48
CA ALA A 252 -24.56 -10.28 -3.69
C ALA A 252 -25.30 -9.03 -3.20
N LYS A 253 -24.57 -7.99 -2.76
CA LYS A 253 -25.13 -6.70 -2.35
C LYS A 253 -25.86 -6.00 -3.51
N TYR A 254 -25.25 -5.96 -4.70
CA TYR A 254 -25.91 -5.43 -5.90
C TYR A 254 -27.16 -6.23 -6.30
N GLN A 255 -27.11 -7.56 -6.25
CA GLN A 255 -28.26 -8.43 -6.54
C GLN A 255 -29.41 -8.20 -5.53
N SER A 256 -29.10 -8.05 -4.23
CA SER A 256 -30.10 -7.75 -3.20
C SER A 256 -30.79 -6.40 -3.44
N ALA A 257 -30.01 -5.36 -3.78
CA ALA A 257 -30.53 -4.03 -4.09
C ALA A 257 -31.44 -4.03 -5.34
N LEU A 258 -31.02 -4.71 -6.42
CA LEU A 258 -31.81 -4.88 -7.64
C LEU A 258 -33.10 -5.69 -7.42
N SER A 259 -33.10 -6.58 -6.42
CA SER A 259 -34.27 -7.41 -6.06
C SER A 259 -35.22 -6.72 -5.08
N TYR A 260 -34.93 -5.46 -4.67
CA TYR A 260 -35.60 -4.75 -3.56
C TYR A 260 -35.59 -5.53 -2.23
N GLY A 261 -34.65 -6.47 -2.07
CA GLY A 261 -34.56 -7.36 -0.92
C GLY A 261 -33.77 -6.73 0.21
N ALA A 262 -34.39 -6.60 1.38
CA ALA A 262 -33.69 -6.43 2.65
C ALA A 262 -33.10 -7.78 3.09
N ALA A 263 -31.96 -8.16 2.52
CA ALA A 263 -31.25 -9.37 2.91
C ALA A 263 -30.45 -9.12 4.20
N ASP A 264 -31.06 -9.41 5.35
CA ASP A 264 -30.41 -9.34 6.68
C ASP A 264 -29.13 -10.19 6.78
N SER A 265 -28.95 -11.16 5.88
CA SER A 265 -27.69 -11.85 5.64
C SER A 265 -27.45 -12.08 4.14
N LEU A 266 -26.38 -11.47 3.61
CA LEU A 266 -25.88 -11.78 2.28
C LEU A 266 -25.13 -13.12 2.28
N ARG A 267 -25.47 -13.99 1.33
CA ARG A 267 -24.95 -15.35 1.19
C ARG A 267 -24.74 -15.70 -0.29
N VAL A 268 -23.90 -16.68 -0.57
CA VAL A 268 -23.61 -17.21 -1.92
C VAL A 268 -23.52 -18.74 -1.86
N GLY A 269 -24.03 -19.47 -2.86
CA GLY A 269 -23.91 -20.93 -2.88
C GLY A 269 -22.44 -21.38 -3.03
N GLN A 270 -21.99 -22.45 -2.37
CA GLN A 270 -20.55 -22.82 -2.44
C GLN A 270 -20.12 -23.18 -3.87
N THR A 271 -20.97 -23.87 -4.64
CA THR A 271 -20.74 -24.16 -6.06
C THR A 271 -20.75 -22.88 -6.91
N GLU A 272 -21.64 -21.94 -6.61
CA GLU A 272 -21.73 -20.64 -7.29
C GLU A 272 -20.48 -19.78 -7.02
N PHE A 273 -19.96 -19.78 -5.79
CA PHE A 273 -18.74 -19.08 -5.41
C PHE A 273 -17.56 -19.55 -6.27
N ILE A 274 -17.34 -20.86 -6.39
CA ILE A 274 -16.28 -21.43 -7.23
C ILE A 274 -16.52 -21.18 -8.72
N ALA A 275 -17.76 -21.28 -9.22
CA ALA A 275 -18.09 -21.02 -10.62
C ALA A 275 -17.84 -19.55 -11.00
N THR A 276 -18.34 -18.61 -10.18
CA THR A 276 -18.18 -17.17 -10.38
C THR A 276 -16.72 -16.70 -10.28
N MET A 277 -15.88 -17.44 -9.54
CA MET A 277 -14.44 -17.21 -9.47
C MET A 277 -13.75 -17.53 -10.79
N ARG A 278 -14.00 -18.73 -11.34
CA ARG A 278 -13.47 -19.16 -12.64
C ARG A 278 -13.90 -18.19 -13.74
N ASP A 279 -15.15 -17.77 -13.72
CA ASP A 279 -15.70 -16.75 -14.62
C ASP A 279 -15.01 -15.39 -14.48
N ALA A 280 -14.70 -14.92 -13.27
CA ALA A 280 -13.99 -13.66 -13.06
C ALA A 280 -12.55 -13.73 -13.62
N ILE A 281 -11.83 -14.81 -13.33
CA ILE A 281 -10.46 -15.07 -13.83
C ILE A 281 -10.43 -15.13 -15.36
N ALA A 282 -11.43 -15.78 -15.98
CA ALA A 282 -11.54 -15.90 -17.43
C ALA A 282 -11.93 -14.57 -18.11
N ARG A 283 -12.88 -13.81 -17.54
CA ARG A 283 -13.41 -12.56 -18.12
C ARG A 283 -12.48 -11.36 -17.97
N ARG A 284 -11.57 -11.36 -16.99
CA ARG A 284 -10.53 -10.33 -16.79
C ARG A 284 -11.08 -8.90 -16.63
N ASP A 285 -12.29 -8.76 -16.10
CA ASP A 285 -12.98 -7.48 -15.90
C ASP A 285 -12.34 -6.68 -14.73
N LEU A 286 -11.49 -5.70 -15.06
CA LEU A 286 -10.62 -4.97 -14.12
C LEU A 286 -11.37 -4.05 -13.15
N ARG A 287 -12.70 -3.98 -13.22
CA ARG A 287 -13.57 -3.32 -12.22
C ARG A 287 -13.78 -4.18 -10.96
N TRP A 288 -13.30 -5.43 -11.00
CA TRP A 288 -13.32 -6.40 -9.91
C TRP A 288 -11.90 -6.62 -9.38
N LEU A 289 -11.78 -6.79 -8.06
CA LEU A 289 -10.52 -6.79 -7.34
C LEU A 289 -9.66 -8.02 -7.67
N LEU A 290 -10.28 -9.21 -7.77
CA LEU A 290 -9.59 -10.44 -8.16
C LEU A 290 -9.01 -10.38 -9.60
N PRO A 291 -9.80 -10.01 -10.64
CA PRO A 291 -9.25 -9.80 -11.98
C PRO A 291 -8.17 -8.72 -12.07
N ALA A 292 -8.35 -7.59 -11.38
CA ALA A 292 -7.34 -6.52 -11.33
C ALA A 292 -6.02 -7.02 -10.74
N PHE A 293 -6.08 -7.76 -9.62
CA PHE A 293 -4.91 -8.40 -9.02
C PHE A 293 -4.21 -9.35 -9.99
N ILE A 294 -4.91 -10.34 -10.56
CA ILE A 294 -4.30 -11.35 -11.44
C ILE A 294 -3.66 -10.74 -12.70
N GLN A 295 -4.24 -9.67 -13.24
CA GLN A 295 -3.80 -9.05 -14.49
C GLN A 295 -2.68 -8.02 -14.30
N LEU A 296 -2.70 -7.25 -13.20
CA LEU A 296 -1.74 -6.18 -12.96
C LEU A 296 -0.56 -6.62 -12.09
N ALA A 297 -0.80 -7.42 -11.05
CA ALA A 297 0.24 -7.84 -10.11
C ALA A 297 1.32 -8.68 -10.80
N PRO A 298 2.60 -8.26 -10.78
CA PRO A 298 3.68 -9.03 -11.39
C PRO A 298 3.85 -10.41 -10.74
N GLY A 299 4.30 -11.39 -11.53
CA GLY A 299 4.52 -12.77 -11.08
C GLY A 299 3.26 -13.63 -10.93
N VAL A 300 2.13 -13.05 -10.50
CA VAL A 300 0.89 -13.79 -10.12
C VAL A 300 0.39 -14.74 -11.21
N ALA A 301 0.28 -14.29 -12.46
CA ALA A 301 -0.17 -15.13 -13.57
C ALA A 301 0.78 -16.31 -13.90
N THR A 302 2.05 -16.23 -13.48
CA THR A 302 3.03 -17.32 -13.62
C THR A 302 2.97 -18.32 -12.46
N LEU A 303 2.57 -17.86 -11.27
CA LEU A 303 2.40 -18.68 -10.05
C LEU A 303 1.06 -19.44 -10.06
N LEU A 304 -0.02 -18.83 -10.58
CA LEU A 304 -1.38 -19.39 -10.61
C LEU A 304 -1.69 -20.16 -11.91
N LYS A 305 -0.72 -20.88 -12.47
CA LYS A 305 -0.88 -21.66 -13.72
C LYS A 305 -1.97 -22.73 -13.64
N GLU A 306 -2.17 -23.29 -12.46
CA GLU A 306 -3.30 -24.17 -12.12
C GLU A 306 -4.14 -23.45 -11.06
N THR A 307 -5.47 -23.55 -11.14
CA THR A 307 -6.38 -22.92 -10.17
C THR A 307 -6.40 -23.77 -8.89
N PRO A 308 -5.79 -23.35 -7.76
CA PRO A 308 -5.67 -24.22 -6.60
C PRO A 308 -7.00 -24.19 -5.83
N ILE A 309 -7.71 -25.31 -5.75
CA ILE A 309 -9.05 -25.37 -5.12
C ILE A 309 -8.98 -25.47 -3.58
N GLU A 310 -7.78 -25.63 -3.03
CA GLU A 310 -7.56 -26.27 -1.72
C GLU A 310 -7.06 -25.31 -0.62
N GLN A 311 -7.64 -24.11 -0.45
CA GLN A 311 -7.26 -23.17 0.63
C GLN A 311 -8.43 -22.50 1.40
N LEU A 312 -9.68 -22.89 1.15
CA LEU A 312 -10.86 -22.25 1.79
C LEU A 312 -10.87 -22.34 3.32
N ALA A 313 -10.22 -23.34 3.93
CA ALA A 313 -10.14 -23.50 5.38
C ALA A 313 -9.51 -22.28 6.08
N VAL A 314 -8.45 -21.70 5.50
CA VAL A 314 -7.74 -20.54 6.06
C VAL A 314 -8.68 -19.33 6.20
N LEU A 315 -9.63 -19.17 5.27
CA LEU A 315 -10.63 -18.10 5.31
C LEU A 315 -11.80 -18.40 6.27
N GLN A 316 -12.03 -19.66 6.61
CA GLN A 316 -13.00 -20.08 7.63
C GLN A 316 -12.44 -19.88 9.04
N ASP A 317 -11.18 -20.27 9.26
CA ASP A 317 -10.46 -20.03 10.53
C ASP A 317 -10.30 -18.53 10.81
N ALA A 318 -10.01 -17.73 9.77
CA ALA A 318 -9.99 -16.27 9.84
C ALA A 318 -11.38 -15.61 9.92
N LYS A 319 -12.48 -16.40 9.88
CA LYS A 319 -13.88 -15.94 9.86
C LYS A 319 -14.20 -14.94 8.73
N PHE A 320 -13.48 -15.00 7.62
CA PHE A 320 -13.72 -14.17 6.43
C PHE A 320 -14.90 -14.74 5.61
N LEU A 321 -14.94 -16.07 5.46
CA LEU A 321 -16.07 -16.81 4.91
C LEU A 321 -16.58 -17.82 5.95
N LEU A 322 -17.89 -17.88 6.16
CA LEU A 322 -18.53 -18.79 7.10
C LEU A 322 -19.34 -19.83 6.33
N ALA A 323 -18.91 -21.09 6.35
CA ALA A 323 -19.64 -22.20 5.76
C ALA A 323 -20.90 -22.50 6.58
N GLN A 324 -22.06 -22.52 5.94
CA GLN A 324 -23.35 -22.87 6.55
C GLN A 324 -24.14 -23.81 5.65
N HIS A 325 -25.04 -24.59 6.24
CA HIS A 325 -26.01 -25.41 5.51
C HIS A 325 -27.37 -24.75 5.63
N ASP A 326 -27.95 -24.38 4.49
CA ASP A 326 -29.22 -23.69 4.39
C ASP A 326 -30.36 -24.68 4.65
N GLN A 327 -31.13 -24.47 5.72
CA GLN A 327 -32.18 -25.41 6.14
C GLN A 327 -33.46 -25.29 5.30
N ASP A 328 -33.66 -24.16 4.61
CA ASP A 328 -34.87 -23.90 3.82
C ASP A 328 -34.71 -24.38 2.36
N ASP A 329 -33.52 -24.22 1.78
CA ASP A 329 -33.20 -24.61 0.39
C ASP A 329 -32.35 -25.90 0.31
N GLY A 330 -31.85 -26.41 1.44
CA GLY A 330 -31.07 -27.65 1.53
C GLY A 330 -29.66 -27.60 0.93
N ARG A 331 -29.09 -26.39 0.77
CA ARG A 331 -27.83 -26.15 0.05
C ARG A 331 -26.70 -25.71 0.97
N ASP A 332 -25.48 -26.12 0.63
CA ASP A 332 -24.28 -25.58 1.26
C ASP A 332 -23.99 -24.17 0.71
N VAL A 333 -23.88 -23.19 1.61
CA VAL A 333 -23.65 -21.77 1.31
C VAL A 333 -22.41 -21.24 2.04
N PHE A 334 -21.90 -20.10 1.57
CA PHE A 334 -21.01 -19.22 2.35
C PHE A 334 -21.76 -17.95 2.72
N CYS A 335 -21.70 -17.60 4.01
CA CYS A 335 -22.07 -16.29 4.53
C CYS A 335 -20.79 -15.46 4.72
N PHE A 336 -20.86 -14.17 4.42
CA PHE A 336 -19.70 -13.28 4.53
C PHE A 336 -19.52 -12.83 5.99
N GLY A 337 -18.36 -13.11 6.60
CA GLY A 337 -18.05 -12.60 7.94
C GLY A 337 -17.69 -11.12 7.93
N ASP A 338 -17.76 -10.45 9.07
CA ASP A 338 -17.72 -8.99 9.18
C ASP A 338 -16.54 -8.32 8.45
N ALA A 339 -15.38 -8.98 8.41
CA ALA A 339 -14.20 -8.54 7.68
C ALA A 339 -14.41 -8.52 6.16
N ALA A 340 -14.98 -9.59 5.59
CA ALA A 340 -15.34 -9.66 4.18
C ALA A 340 -16.46 -8.66 3.84
N GLN A 341 -17.39 -8.42 4.77
CA GLN A 341 -18.41 -7.39 4.60
C GLN A 341 -17.81 -5.98 4.64
N ARG A 342 -16.89 -5.67 5.55
CA ARG A 342 -16.23 -4.35 5.62
C ARG A 342 -15.44 -4.07 4.34
N MET A 343 -14.54 -4.96 3.93
CA MET A 343 -13.81 -4.81 2.67
C MET A 343 -14.74 -4.80 1.45
N GLY A 344 -15.77 -5.64 1.43
CA GLY A 344 -16.79 -5.65 0.37
C GLY A 344 -17.63 -4.37 0.28
N ASN A 345 -17.79 -3.64 1.39
CA ASN A 345 -18.38 -2.30 1.42
C ASN A 345 -17.37 -1.20 1.05
N GLU A 346 -16.11 -1.34 1.43
CA GLU A 346 -15.03 -0.40 1.09
C GLU A 346 -14.74 -0.39 -0.42
N PHE A 347 -14.74 -1.56 -1.05
CA PHE A 347 -14.58 -1.73 -2.50
C PHE A 347 -15.90 -1.57 -3.29
N ILE A 348 -17.03 -1.22 -2.67
CA ILE A 348 -18.34 -1.30 -3.35
C ILE A 348 -18.39 -0.44 -4.63
N ASP A 349 -17.94 0.81 -4.52
CA ASP A 349 -17.89 1.82 -5.60
C ASP A 349 -16.88 1.46 -6.71
N GLY A 350 -16.10 0.39 -6.52
CA GLY A 350 -15.06 -0.06 -7.44
C GLY A 350 -13.67 0.48 -7.10
N ILE A 351 -12.71 0.11 -7.93
CA ILE A 351 -11.33 0.58 -7.82
C ILE A 351 -11.13 1.67 -8.87
N GLY A 352 -10.84 2.90 -8.43
CA GLY A 352 -10.60 4.04 -9.32
C GLY A 352 -9.42 3.78 -10.26
N VAL A 353 -8.31 3.31 -9.68
CA VAL A 353 -7.11 2.80 -10.36
C VAL A 353 -6.42 1.80 -9.44
N ALA A 354 -6.05 0.62 -9.94
CA ALA A 354 -5.17 -0.34 -9.28
C ALA A 354 -3.80 -0.33 -9.95
N ALA A 355 -2.74 -0.66 -9.21
CA ALA A 355 -1.38 -0.67 -9.72
C ALA A 355 -0.60 -1.91 -9.26
N GLY A 356 -0.22 -2.79 -10.19
CA GLY A 356 0.83 -3.78 -9.96
C GLY A 356 2.19 -3.20 -10.32
N PHE A 357 3.22 -3.45 -9.52
CA PHE A 357 4.57 -2.94 -9.78
C PHE A 357 5.66 -3.91 -9.34
N ARG A 358 6.77 -3.89 -10.08
CA ARG A 358 7.94 -4.75 -9.85
C ARG A 358 9.21 -3.91 -9.89
N PHE A 359 10.08 -4.13 -8.91
CA PHE A 359 11.45 -3.61 -8.89
C PHE A 359 12.39 -4.69 -9.43
N GLU A 360 13.11 -4.40 -10.52
CA GLU A 360 14.12 -5.26 -11.14
C GLU A 360 15.50 -4.63 -11.00
N VAL A 361 16.47 -5.43 -10.55
CA VAL A 361 17.88 -5.02 -10.33
C VAL A 361 18.82 -5.92 -11.12
N LEU A 362 19.99 -5.39 -11.50
CA LEU A 362 20.96 -6.13 -12.30
C LEU A 362 21.79 -7.07 -11.43
N THR A 363 21.85 -8.34 -11.83
CA THR A 363 22.60 -9.39 -11.13
C THR A 363 23.60 -10.07 -12.07
N GLU A 364 24.44 -10.95 -11.53
CA GLU A 364 25.35 -11.80 -12.32
C GLU A 364 24.63 -12.76 -13.28
N LEU A 365 23.32 -12.98 -13.10
CA LEU A 365 22.46 -13.75 -14.01
C LEU A 365 21.58 -12.86 -14.93
N GLY A 366 21.80 -11.54 -14.94
CA GLY A 366 20.96 -10.57 -15.65
C GLY A 366 19.95 -9.87 -14.73
N ALA A 367 18.91 -9.27 -15.30
CA ALA A 367 17.85 -8.59 -14.56
C ALA A 367 17.00 -9.62 -13.76
N LEU A 368 16.82 -9.38 -12.46
CA LEU A 368 15.99 -10.24 -11.59
C LEU A 368 15.04 -9.42 -10.70
N PRO A 369 13.83 -9.94 -10.39
CA PRO A 369 12.85 -9.27 -9.53
C PRO A 369 13.31 -9.26 -8.07
N LEU A 370 13.45 -8.05 -7.51
CA LEU A 370 13.70 -7.83 -6.09
C LEU A 370 12.40 -7.73 -5.29
N ILE A 371 11.42 -7.01 -5.81
CA ILE A 371 10.13 -6.72 -5.17
C ILE A 371 9.04 -6.89 -6.22
N GLU A 372 7.95 -7.58 -5.87
CA GLU A 372 6.73 -7.65 -6.67
C GLU A 372 5.56 -7.33 -5.75
N ALA A 373 4.71 -6.38 -6.16
CA ALA A 373 3.63 -5.88 -5.33
C ALA A 373 2.43 -5.40 -6.16
N PHE A 374 1.32 -5.16 -5.47
CA PHE A 374 0.07 -4.65 -6.01
C PHE A 374 -0.59 -3.70 -5.00
N LEU A 375 -1.11 -2.58 -5.49
CA LEU A 375 -1.85 -1.59 -4.72
C LEU A 375 -3.28 -1.53 -5.24
N ALA A 376 -4.25 -1.69 -4.33
CA ALA A 376 -5.66 -1.40 -4.56
C ALA A 376 -6.10 -0.26 -3.62
N PRO A 377 -6.10 1.00 -4.09
CA PRO A 377 -6.55 2.14 -3.31
C PRO A 377 -8.08 2.22 -3.31
N THR A 378 -8.64 2.68 -2.19
CA THR A 378 -10.07 2.90 -1.96
C THR A 378 -10.25 4.31 -1.36
N ARG A 379 -11.47 4.76 -1.12
CA ARG A 379 -11.70 6.02 -0.39
C ARG A 379 -11.30 5.97 1.10
N LEU A 380 -10.97 4.79 1.64
CA LEU A 380 -10.61 4.60 3.06
C LEU A 380 -9.16 4.15 3.28
N SER A 381 -8.56 3.44 2.33
CA SER A 381 -7.24 2.84 2.51
C SER A 381 -6.45 2.67 1.21
N ASN A 382 -5.15 2.49 1.37
CA ASN A 382 -4.23 2.00 0.35
C ASN A 382 -3.91 0.54 0.67
N HIS A 383 -4.60 -0.43 0.06
CA HIS A 383 -4.31 -1.85 0.28
C HIS A 383 -3.07 -2.24 -0.52
N LEU A 384 -1.92 -2.29 0.16
CA LEU A 384 -0.66 -2.77 -0.38
C LEU A 384 -0.55 -4.28 -0.16
N ILE A 385 -0.28 -5.00 -1.25
CA ILE A 385 -0.04 -6.45 -1.30
C ILE A 385 1.39 -6.65 -1.78
N GLU A 386 2.26 -7.23 -0.95
CA GLU A 386 3.61 -7.64 -1.34
C GLU A 386 3.66 -9.15 -1.58
N LEU A 387 4.37 -9.58 -2.62
CA LEU A 387 4.48 -10.97 -3.02
C LEU A 387 5.87 -11.51 -2.70
N GLU A 388 5.95 -12.69 -2.07
CA GLU A 388 7.22 -13.33 -1.74
C GLU A 388 7.24 -14.82 -2.10
N PRO A 389 8.37 -15.33 -2.63
CA PRO A 389 8.60 -16.76 -2.74
C PRO A 389 8.88 -17.34 -1.36
N ASP A 390 7.97 -18.18 -0.89
CA ASP A 390 8.06 -19.00 0.33
C ASP A 390 8.79 -20.35 0.08
N GLY A 391 9.27 -20.55 -1.15
CA GLY A 391 9.82 -21.82 -1.64
C GLY A 391 8.77 -22.82 -2.14
N SER A 392 7.49 -22.70 -1.78
CA SER A 392 6.46 -23.70 -2.13
C SER A 392 6.21 -23.85 -3.63
N GLY A 393 6.56 -22.82 -4.41
CA GLY A 393 6.24 -22.67 -5.83
C GLY A 393 4.98 -21.83 -6.09
N LEU A 394 4.19 -21.54 -5.05
CA LEU A 394 2.98 -20.70 -5.12
C LEU A 394 3.18 -19.32 -4.46
N GLY A 395 4.05 -19.22 -3.45
CA GLY A 395 4.34 -17.95 -2.77
C GLY A 395 3.29 -17.53 -1.73
N VAL A 396 3.62 -16.45 -1.01
CA VAL A 396 2.75 -15.79 -0.04
C VAL A 396 2.45 -14.34 -0.45
N ALA A 397 1.27 -13.88 -0.09
CA ALA A 397 0.84 -12.49 -0.18
C ALA A 397 0.82 -11.86 1.21
N LYS A 398 1.56 -10.76 1.40
CA LYS A 398 1.52 -9.93 2.61
C LYS A 398 0.60 -8.75 2.38
N HIS A 399 -0.46 -8.61 3.16
CA HIS A 399 -1.49 -7.58 2.97
C HIS A 399 -1.43 -6.53 4.08
N ARG A 400 -1.37 -5.25 3.68
CA ARG A 400 -1.37 -4.06 4.54
C ARG A 400 -2.39 -3.02 4.04
N ALA A 401 -3.39 -2.71 4.85
CA ALA A 401 -4.28 -1.56 4.67
C ALA A 401 -3.60 -0.31 5.28
N LEU A 402 -3.18 0.64 4.45
CA LEU A 402 -2.33 1.77 4.83
C LEU A 402 -3.02 3.14 4.65
N THR A 403 -2.64 4.13 5.46
CA THR A 403 -2.80 5.54 5.10
C THR A 403 -1.85 5.92 3.95
N GLN A 404 -2.08 7.06 3.31
CA GLN A 404 -1.17 7.64 2.33
C GLN A 404 0.24 7.89 2.92
N ARG A 405 0.33 8.34 4.17
CA ARG A 405 1.63 8.55 4.87
C ARG A 405 2.37 7.23 5.10
N GLU A 406 1.69 6.18 5.50
CA GLU A 406 2.30 4.86 5.72
C GLU A 406 2.68 4.17 4.41
N LEU A 407 1.87 4.32 3.35
CA LEU A 407 2.22 3.89 2.00
C LEU A 407 3.47 4.61 1.50
N TYR A 408 3.61 5.92 1.75
CA TYR A 408 4.79 6.70 1.34
C TYR A 408 6.06 6.17 2.01
N ILE A 409 5.99 5.90 3.32
CA ILE A 409 7.10 5.29 4.07
C ILE A 409 7.43 3.91 3.48
N ALA A 410 6.43 3.06 3.24
CA ALA A 410 6.64 1.73 2.67
C ALA A 410 7.31 1.77 1.28
N LEU A 411 6.87 2.66 0.38
CA LEU A 411 7.44 2.78 -0.97
C LEU A 411 8.84 3.44 -0.96
N ALA A 412 9.08 4.40 -0.05
CA ALA A 412 10.42 4.95 0.17
C ALA A 412 11.39 3.89 0.72
N GLU A 413 10.95 3.03 1.64
CA GLU A 413 11.71 1.88 2.13
C GLU A 413 12.03 0.88 1.00
N MET A 414 11.05 0.58 0.12
CA MET A 414 11.27 -0.29 -1.05
C MET A 414 12.32 0.28 -2.01
N ILE A 415 12.25 1.57 -2.35
CA ILE A 415 13.25 2.25 -3.19
C ILE A 415 14.62 2.26 -2.50
N ALA A 416 14.68 2.59 -1.20
CA ALA A 416 15.93 2.61 -0.45
C ALA A 416 16.60 1.23 -0.42
N VAL A 417 15.83 0.14 -0.23
CA VAL A 417 16.31 -1.25 -0.27
C VAL A 417 16.79 -1.63 -1.67
N ALA A 418 16.08 -1.22 -2.72
CA ALA A 418 16.45 -1.51 -4.10
C ALA A 418 17.74 -0.80 -4.54
N LEU A 419 18.05 0.35 -3.95
CA LEU A 419 19.29 1.11 -4.16
C LEU A 419 20.44 0.71 -3.22
N LEU A 420 20.33 -0.39 -2.46
CA LEU A 420 21.46 -0.92 -1.68
C LEU A 420 22.39 -1.79 -2.54
N PRO A 421 23.73 -1.73 -2.35
CA PRO A 421 24.69 -2.65 -2.99
C PRO A 421 24.48 -4.15 -2.68
N THR A 422 23.59 -4.48 -1.73
CA THR A 422 23.17 -5.85 -1.42
C THR A 422 21.97 -6.33 -2.23
N ALA A 423 21.22 -5.44 -2.88
CA ALA A 423 19.99 -5.77 -3.61
C ALA A 423 20.17 -6.88 -4.66
N PRO A 424 21.24 -6.91 -5.49
CA PRO A 424 21.45 -8.00 -6.44
C PRO A 424 21.52 -9.40 -5.79
N LYS A 425 22.09 -9.49 -4.58
CA LYS A 425 22.19 -10.76 -3.82
C LYS A 425 20.83 -11.17 -3.23
N VAL A 426 20.00 -10.21 -2.86
CA VAL A 426 18.63 -10.46 -2.37
C VAL A 426 17.72 -10.91 -3.53
N ALA A 427 17.80 -10.25 -4.69
CA ALA A 427 17.09 -10.65 -5.90
C ALA A 427 17.51 -12.06 -6.36
N LEU A 428 18.82 -12.36 -6.37
CA LEU A 428 19.33 -13.71 -6.66
C LEU A 428 18.76 -14.77 -5.70
N LYS A 429 18.80 -14.52 -4.38
CA LYS A 429 18.22 -15.44 -3.38
C LYS A 429 16.71 -15.62 -3.59
N ARG A 430 15.96 -14.57 -3.92
CA ARG A 430 14.53 -14.65 -4.25
C ARG A 430 14.26 -15.49 -5.50
N ALA A 431 15.05 -15.31 -6.57
CA ALA A 431 14.91 -16.09 -7.80
C ALA A 431 15.20 -17.58 -7.59
N ILE A 432 16.20 -17.92 -6.76
CA ILE A 432 16.48 -19.31 -6.38
C ILE A 432 15.32 -19.87 -5.55
N LEU A 433 14.81 -19.15 -4.55
CA LEU A 433 13.64 -19.60 -3.77
C LEU A 433 12.37 -19.79 -4.63
N ALA A 434 12.15 -18.93 -5.63
CA ALA A 434 11.04 -19.06 -6.58
C ALA A 434 11.16 -20.28 -7.51
N THR A 435 12.33 -20.90 -7.60
CA THR A 435 12.62 -22.08 -8.46
C THR A 435 12.97 -23.35 -7.67
N ALA A 436 13.01 -23.27 -6.33
CA ALA A 436 13.45 -24.36 -5.45
C ALA A 436 12.43 -25.51 -5.34
N SER A 437 12.63 -26.52 -6.19
CA SER A 437 11.72 -27.67 -6.34
C SER A 437 11.71 -28.67 -5.18
N THR A 438 12.78 -28.73 -4.37
CA THR A 438 12.88 -29.66 -3.23
C THR A 438 13.13 -28.95 -1.90
N GLN A 439 12.75 -29.59 -0.79
CA GLN A 439 12.93 -28.99 0.53
C GLN A 439 14.41 -28.79 0.89
N GLU A 440 15.31 -29.69 0.47
CA GLU A 440 16.74 -29.55 0.75
C GLU A 440 17.36 -28.33 0.04
N GLN A 441 16.93 -28.05 -1.19
CA GLN A 441 17.33 -26.82 -1.91
C GLN A 441 16.83 -25.55 -1.20
N ARG A 442 15.64 -25.58 -0.57
CA ARG A 442 15.10 -24.46 0.21
C ARG A 442 15.87 -24.28 1.51
N ASP A 443 16.08 -25.37 2.26
CA ASP A 443 16.78 -25.38 3.55
C ASP A 443 18.23 -24.86 3.39
N GLU A 444 18.94 -25.29 2.33
CA GLU A 444 20.28 -24.81 1.96
C GLU A 444 20.29 -23.29 1.68
N VAL A 445 19.40 -22.80 0.81
CA VAL A 445 19.31 -21.38 0.42
C VAL A 445 18.86 -20.49 1.58
N LEU A 446 18.05 -21.02 2.51
CA LEU A 446 17.66 -20.35 3.75
C LEU A 446 18.76 -20.38 4.82
N GLY A 447 19.72 -21.31 4.75
CA GLY A 447 20.82 -21.47 5.70
C GLY A 447 20.45 -22.26 6.95
N VAL A 448 19.49 -23.19 6.83
CA VAL A 448 18.98 -24.01 7.94
C VAL A 448 19.97 -25.12 8.30
N SER A 449 20.33 -25.26 9.57
CA SER A 449 21.27 -26.31 10.02
C SER A 449 20.59 -27.67 10.17
N ASN A 450 21.37 -28.77 10.06
CA ASN A 450 20.87 -30.12 10.34
C ASN A 450 20.32 -30.31 11.77
N GLU A 451 20.71 -29.45 12.71
CA GLU A 451 20.20 -29.46 14.09
C GLU A 451 18.80 -28.82 14.17
N GLN A 452 18.57 -27.73 13.41
CA GLN A 452 17.24 -27.13 13.24
C GLN A 452 16.30 -28.07 12.49
N ARG A 453 16.83 -28.81 11.51
CA ARG A 453 16.13 -29.85 10.74
C ARG A 453 15.60 -31.00 11.62
N ALA A 454 16.19 -31.23 12.79
CA ALA A 454 15.76 -32.23 13.77
C ALA A 454 14.76 -31.69 14.82
N ALA A 455 14.43 -30.40 14.81
CA ALA A 455 13.58 -29.74 15.81
C ALA A 455 12.15 -29.44 15.32
N ALA A 456 11.85 -29.67 14.04
CA ALA A 456 10.49 -29.57 13.50
C ALA A 456 9.66 -30.82 13.85
N PRO A 457 8.35 -30.70 14.15
CA PRO A 457 7.50 -31.86 14.40
C PRO A 457 7.34 -32.70 13.13
N ASP A 458 7.57 -34.01 13.24
CA ASP A 458 7.62 -34.92 12.09
C ASP A 458 6.23 -35.14 11.46
N ALA A 459 5.94 -34.38 10.41
CA ALA A 459 4.69 -34.43 9.64
C ALA A 459 4.63 -35.65 8.69
N ARG A 460 5.01 -36.84 9.18
CA ARG A 460 4.99 -38.12 8.45
C ARG A 460 3.98 -39.13 9.03
N GLN A 461 2.74 -38.70 9.21
CA GLN A 461 1.62 -39.65 9.24
C GLN A 461 1.22 -40.03 7.82
N ALA A 462 1.21 -41.33 7.53
CA ALA A 462 0.85 -41.86 6.22
C ALA A 462 -0.61 -41.52 5.88
N SER A 463 -0.81 -40.80 4.78
CA SER A 463 -2.14 -40.38 4.34
C SER A 463 -2.91 -41.55 3.72
N SER A 464 -3.94 -42.02 4.43
CA SER A 464 -5.05 -42.70 3.78
C SER A 464 -5.70 -41.75 2.76
N GLN A 465 -6.14 -42.30 1.63
CA GLN A 465 -6.86 -41.55 0.60
C GLN A 465 -8.33 -41.98 0.57
N ILE A 466 -9.21 -41.03 0.27
CA ILE A 466 -10.64 -41.25 0.08
C ILE A 466 -11.03 -40.81 -1.34
N VAL A 467 -11.71 -41.71 -2.05
CA VAL A 467 -12.18 -41.45 -3.43
C VAL A 467 -13.55 -40.80 -3.37
N CYS A 468 -13.75 -39.73 -4.14
CA CYS A 468 -15.01 -39.01 -4.23
C CYS A 468 -16.06 -39.85 -4.96
N SER A 469 -17.15 -40.18 -4.28
CA SER A 469 -18.30 -40.92 -4.83
C SER A 469 -19.03 -40.20 -5.97
N HIS A 470 -18.86 -38.88 -6.12
CA HIS A 470 -19.53 -38.08 -7.14
C HIS A 470 -18.70 -37.91 -8.44
N CYS A 471 -17.36 -37.86 -8.38
CA CYS A 471 -16.52 -37.59 -9.56
C CYS A 471 -15.30 -38.52 -9.72
N GLY A 472 -15.07 -39.48 -8.81
CA GLY A 472 -13.95 -40.43 -8.88
C GLY A 472 -12.57 -39.87 -8.50
N GLN A 473 -12.44 -38.57 -8.23
CA GLN A 473 -11.18 -37.97 -7.78
C GLN A 473 -10.71 -38.59 -6.44
N ALA A 474 -9.42 -38.93 -6.34
CA ALA A 474 -8.78 -39.29 -5.07
C ALA A 474 -8.38 -38.03 -4.28
N ASN A 475 -8.63 -38.03 -2.98
CA ASN A 475 -8.39 -36.91 -2.06
C ASN A 475 -7.73 -37.46 -0.77
N PRO A 476 -6.95 -36.67 -0.01
CA PRO A 476 -6.52 -37.05 1.34
C PRO A 476 -7.72 -37.33 2.26
N ALA A 477 -7.66 -38.36 3.11
CA ALA A 477 -8.75 -38.69 4.05
C ALA A 477 -8.98 -37.64 5.16
N THR A 478 -8.11 -36.63 5.26
CA THR A 478 -8.32 -35.42 6.08
C THR A 478 -9.28 -34.41 5.44
N MET A 479 -9.56 -34.53 4.14
CA MET A 479 -10.51 -33.66 3.45
C MET A 479 -11.96 -34.07 3.72
N LYS A 480 -12.80 -33.09 4.08
CA LYS A 480 -14.26 -33.25 4.22
C LYS A 480 -15.03 -33.11 2.91
N PHE A 481 -14.38 -32.59 1.86
CA PHE A 481 -14.98 -32.29 0.55
C PHE A 481 -13.97 -32.55 -0.56
N CYS A 482 -14.46 -32.90 -1.75
CA CYS A 482 -13.61 -33.26 -2.88
C CYS A 482 -13.01 -32.03 -3.58
N GLY A 483 -11.68 -32.00 -3.76
CA GLY A 483 -10.96 -30.90 -4.41
C GLY A 483 -11.37 -30.65 -5.87
N GLN A 484 -11.90 -31.64 -6.58
CA GLN A 484 -12.28 -31.51 -7.99
C GLN A 484 -13.74 -31.02 -8.21
N CYS A 485 -14.67 -31.38 -7.34
CA CYS A 485 -16.11 -31.12 -7.55
C CYS A 485 -16.88 -30.53 -6.35
N GLY A 486 -16.22 -30.34 -5.20
CA GLY A 486 -16.84 -29.80 -3.98
C GLY A 486 -17.74 -30.76 -3.20
N SER A 487 -18.13 -31.91 -3.76
CA SER A 487 -18.99 -32.88 -3.07
C SER A 487 -18.36 -33.41 -1.78
N ARG A 488 -19.18 -33.54 -0.72
CA ARG A 488 -18.75 -34.02 0.60
C ARG A 488 -18.18 -35.44 0.54
N LEU A 489 -17.07 -35.65 1.25
CA LEU A 489 -16.40 -36.93 1.41
C LEU A 489 -16.91 -37.59 2.70
N LEU A 490 -17.42 -38.82 2.58
CA LEU A 490 -18.04 -39.53 3.69
C LEU A 490 -16.98 -40.27 4.53
N ALA A 491 -16.65 -39.70 5.69
CA ALA A 491 -15.90 -40.37 6.74
C ALA A 491 -16.73 -40.40 8.03
N GLU A 492 -17.33 -41.56 8.33
CA GLU A 492 -17.92 -41.83 9.64
C GLU A 492 -16.88 -42.53 10.55
N PRO A 493 -16.82 -42.21 11.85
CA PRO A 493 -15.92 -42.89 12.77
C PRO A 493 -16.46 -44.30 13.09
N SER A 494 -15.63 -45.32 12.88
CA SER A 494 -15.97 -46.72 13.17
C SER A 494 -16.04 -46.98 14.69
N VAL A 495 -17.21 -46.78 15.29
CA VAL A 495 -17.48 -47.12 16.70
C VAL A 495 -18.05 -48.54 16.81
N SER A 496 -17.21 -49.49 17.19
CA SER A 496 -17.64 -50.87 17.48
C SER A 496 -18.20 -50.97 18.91
N SER A 497 -19.52 -50.94 19.05
CA SER A 497 -20.20 -51.23 20.32
C SER A 497 -20.11 -52.71 20.71
N PRO A 498 -20.12 -53.00 22.02
CA PRO A 498 -20.91 -54.12 22.54
C PRO A 498 -22.00 -53.64 23.52
N SER A 499 -22.96 -54.52 23.81
CA SER A 499 -24.20 -54.26 24.58
C SER A 499 -24.78 -55.62 25.02
N PRO A 500 -25.79 -55.71 25.94
CA PRO A 500 -26.18 -54.83 27.05
C PRO A 500 -26.43 -55.64 28.37
N GLU A 501 -27.41 -55.19 29.19
CA GLU A 501 -28.14 -55.88 30.30
C GLU A 501 -27.79 -55.47 31.76
N PRO A 502 -28.71 -55.61 32.77
CA PRO A 502 -29.87 -54.71 32.90
C PRO A 502 -30.15 -54.22 34.36
N GLY A 503 -30.97 -53.16 34.55
CA GLY A 503 -31.38 -52.72 35.90
C GLY A 503 -32.49 -51.64 35.96
N THR A 504 -33.58 -51.93 36.67
CA THR A 504 -34.88 -51.20 36.76
C THR A 504 -34.92 -50.13 37.92
N PRO A 505 -35.98 -49.28 38.09
CA PRO A 505 -35.74 -47.83 38.11
C PRO A 505 -36.11 -47.05 39.42
N PRO A 506 -37.09 -46.10 39.51
CA PRO A 506 -36.76 -44.72 39.87
C PRO A 506 -37.44 -44.17 41.15
N VAL A 507 -37.07 -42.96 41.56
CA VAL A 507 -37.76 -42.16 42.59
C VAL A 507 -37.89 -40.70 42.14
N GLU A 508 -39.07 -40.11 42.33
CA GLU A 508 -39.38 -38.70 42.07
C GLU A 508 -38.96 -37.78 43.23
N GLN A 509 -38.76 -36.48 42.99
CA GLN A 509 -39.57 -35.46 43.70
C GLN A 509 -39.52 -34.05 43.10
N THR A 510 -40.68 -33.40 43.20
CA THR A 510 -41.00 -31.96 43.18
C THR A 510 -39.85 -30.98 43.47
N GLY A 511 -39.72 -29.80 42.84
CA GLY A 511 -40.66 -29.06 41.97
C GLY A 511 -41.27 -27.84 42.66
N LYS A 512 -41.16 -26.64 42.05
CA LYS A 512 -41.97 -25.44 42.36
C LYS A 512 -41.83 -24.35 41.29
N THR A 513 -42.96 -23.87 40.78
CA THR A 513 -43.10 -22.70 39.90
C THR A 513 -43.67 -21.52 40.67
N SER A 514 -43.42 -20.30 40.18
CA SER A 514 -44.24 -19.12 40.49
C SER A 514 -44.24 -18.16 39.30
N THR A 515 -45.43 -17.85 38.78
CA THR A 515 -45.66 -16.95 37.64
C THR A 515 -45.62 -15.47 38.04
N ILE A 516 -45.06 -14.66 37.15
CA ILE A 516 -45.71 -13.53 36.44
C ILE A 516 -46.83 -12.78 37.18
N GLU A 517 -46.68 -11.45 37.28
CA GLU A 517 -47.78 -10.49 37.06
C GLU A 517 -47.24 -9.21 36.38
N SER A 518 -48.07 -8.24 35.98
CA SER A 518 -47.72 -7.25 34.94
C SER A 518 -48.41 -5.87 35.05
N ALA A 519 -47.90 -4.89 34.28
CA ALA A 519 -48.37 -3.48 34.19
C ALA A 519 -48.16 -2.66 35.49
N ASN A 520 -48.29 -1.32 35.58
CA ASN A 520 -48.54 -0.21 34.64
C ASN A 520 -47.94 1.09 35.29
N THR A 521 -47.73 2.28 34.69
CA THR A 521 -48.08 2.91 33.40
C THR A 521 -47.00 3.97 33.04
N ALA A 522 -46.99 4.51 31.81
CA ALA A 522 -46.08 5.60 31.39
C ALA A 522 -46.54 7.01 31.80
N GLN A 523 -45.60 7.98 31.91
CA GLN A 523 -45.85 9.39 31.60
C GLN A 523 -44.56 10.20 31.29
N SER A 524 -44.73 11.35 30.65
CA SER A 524 -43.71 12.18 29.97
C SER A 524 -43.21 13.39 30.77
N GLY A 525 -42.01 13.91 30.48
CA GLY A 525 -41.57 15.21 31.02
C GLY A 525 -40.17 15.71 30.62
N GLU A 526 -40.07 16.44 29.50
CA GLU A 526 -39.07 17.50 29.24
C GLU A 526 -39.78 18.88 29.37
N PRO A 527 -39.11 20.07 29.42
CA PRO A 527 -37.78 20.41 28.88
C PRO A 527 -36.89 21.42 29.66
N ALA A 528 -35.77 21.83 29.02
CA ALA A 528 -35.20 23.20 28.95
C ALA A 528 -34.10 23.73 29.92
N ALA A 529 -32.84 23.70 29.40
CA ALA A 529 -31.95 24.85 29.12
C ALA A 529 -31.28 25.72 30.24
N ALA A 530 -30.27 26.51 29.79
CA ALA A 530 -29.42 27.51 30.50
C ALA A 530 -28.31 26.96 31.43
N ALA A 531 -27.12 27.57 31.58
CA ALA A 531 -26.40 28.63 30.82
C ALA A 531 -24.88 28.61 31.15
N ALA A 532 -24.05 29.40 30.44
CA ALA A 532 -22.59 29.48 30.61
C ALA A 532 -22.11 30.82 31.22
N PRO A 533 -20.91 30.90 31.82
CA PRO A 533 -20.30 32.17 32.26
C PRO A 533 -18.96 32.55 31.58
N ALA A 534 -18.95 33.74 31.00
CA ALA A 534 -17.91 34.81 30.98
C ALA A 534 -16.40 34.55 30.70
N ARG A 535 -15.77 35.59 30.10
CA ARG A 535 -14.31 35.75 29.85
C ARG A 535 -13.61 36.54 30.97
N THR A 536 -12.29 36.41 31.05
CA THR A 536 -11.36 37.37 31.69
C THR A 536 -10.33 37.86 30.65
N VAL A 537 -9.76 39.07 30.81
CA VAL A 537 -8.98 39.76 29.77
C VAL A 537 -7.60 40.24 30.26
N MET A 538 -6.56 39.88 29.48
CA MET A 538 -5.23 40.51 29.22
C MET A 538 -4.51 41.35 30.31
N PRO A 539 -3.16 41.29 30.31
CA PRO A 539 -2.42 42.42 29.71
C PRO A 539 -1.43 42.01 28.60
N GLN A 540 -0.92 42.99 27.83
CA GLN A 540 -0.01 42.82 26.69
C GLN A 540 1.40 43.41 26.96
N SER A 541 2.47 42.74 26.51
CA SER A 541 3.86 43.24 26.29
C SER A 541 4.83 42.02 26.18
N LEU A 542 5.84 41.90 25.32
CA LEU A 542 6.27 42.66 24.13
C LEU A 542 7.14 41.74 23.22
N THR A 543 6.97 41.84 21.89
CA THR A 543 7.95 41.51 20.82
C THR A 543 8.82 40.24 20.91
N LYS A 544 8.43 39.18 20.17
CA LYS A 544 9.11 38.71 18.92
C LYS A 544 8.50 37.40 18.42
N SER A 545 8.04 37.37 17.17
CA SER A 545 7.54 36.14 16.54
C SER A 545 8.71 35.22 16.13
N PRO A 546 8.67 33.91 16.44
CA PRO A 546 9.43 32.90 15.71
C PRO A 546 8.95 32.81 14.25
N THR A 547 9.81 32.32 13.36
CA THR A 547 9.48 32.06 11.95
C THR A 547 8.61 30.81 11.77
N SER A 548 8.06 30.61 10.56
CA SER A 548 7.16 29.49 10.21
C SER A 548 7.81 28.10 10.40
N PRO A 549 7.01 27.05 10.70
CA PRO A 549 7.49 25.70 11.03
C PRO A 549 7.87 24.84 9.81
N GLU A 550 8.46 25.43 8.76
CA GLU A 550 8.71 24.74 7.48
C GLU A 550 10.12 24.13 7.34
N GLN A 551 10.98 24.24 8.35
CA GLN A 551 12.34 23.68 8.30
C GLN A 551 12.39 22.19 8.68
N ARG A 552 12.00 21.33 7.74
CA ARG A 552 12.17 19.86 7.82
C ARG A 552 13.64 19.49 8.04
N LEU A 553 14.00 19.10 9.27
CA LEU A 553 15.32 18.58 9.61
C LEU A 553 15.41 17.08 9.24
N THR A 554 16.09 16.75 8.14
CA THR A 554 16.48 15.36 7.84
C THR A 554 17.38 14.80 8.94
N VAL A 555 17.52 13.48 9.09
CA VAL A 555 18.42 12.88 10.11
C VAL A 555 19.88 13.37 9.96
N ARG A 556 20.35 13.59 8.72
CA ARG A 556 21.66 14.25 8.45
C ARG A 556 21.67 15.77 8.70
N GLY A 557 20.52 16.43 8.68
CA GLY A 557 20.32 17.80 9.16
C GLY A 557 20.37 17.88 10.69
N TRP A 558 19.65 16.98 11.37
CA TRP A 558 19.59 16.81 12.82
C TRP A 558 20.97 16.60 13.43
N PHE A 559 21.76 15.62 12.95
CA PHE A 559 23.16 15.46 13.39
C PHE A 559 24.05 16.68 13.09
N ARG A 560 23.72 17.52 12.11
CA ARG A 560 24.39 18.82 11.84
C ARG A 560 23.81 19.99 12.65
N SER A 561 22.68 19.81 13.33
CA SER A 561 22.12 20.73 14.31
C SER A 561 22.69 20.44 15.70
N LEU A 562 22.70 19.16 16.09
CA LEU A 562 23.31 18.67 17.33
C LEU A 562 24.81 19.03 17.43
N LYS A 563 25.58 18.93 16.33
CA LYS A 563 26.98 19.42 16.28
C LYS A 563 27.16 20.94 16.40
N ARG A 564 26.09 21.72 16.48
CA ARG A 564 26.09 23.16 16.78
C ARG A 564 25.52 23.48 18.17
N ALA A 565 25.02 22.49 18.90
CA ALA A 565 24.46 22.61 20.25
C ALA A 565 25.53 22.39 21.36
N GLU A 566 26.79 22.76 21.12
CA GLU A 566 27.86 22.66 22.13
C GLU A 566 27.71 23.75 23.21
N SER A 567 26.85 23.53 24.22
CA SER A 567 27.00 24.06 25.61
C SER A 567 25.77 23.89 26.55
N ARG A 568 24.61 23.41 26.10
CA ARG A 568 23.40 23.27 26.96
C ARG A 568 22.57 22.04 26.63
N ASP A 569 21.76 21.60 27.60
CA ASP A 569 20.76 20.55 27.43
C ASP A 569 19.86 20.88 26.22
N ALA A 570 19.82 19.97 25.25
CA ALA A 570 19.09 20.19 24.01
C ALA A 570 17.63 19.78 24.21
N MET A 571 16.70 20.73 24.06
CA MET A 571 15.29 20.41 23.86
C MET A 571 15.17 19.60 22.56
N VAL A 572 14.48 18.48 22.63
CA VAL A 572 14.33 17.54 21.51
C VAL A 572 12.87 17.20 21.27
N GLU A 573 12.52 17.06 20.01
CA GLU A 573 11.16 16.69 19.62
C GLU A 573 10.86 15.25 20.03
N LEU A 574 9.65 15.03 20.52
CA LEU A 574 9.21 13.71 21.03
C LEU A 574 9.20 12.66 19.90
N GLU A 575 8.93 13.10 18.66
CA GLU A 575 8.99 12.27 17.45
C GLU A 575 10.41 11.77 17.15
N ASP A 576 11.46 12.58 17.36
CA ASP A 576 12.86 12.16 17.15
C ASP A 576 13.25 10.99 18.08
N ILE A 577 12.77 11.04 19.32
CA ILE A 577 13.03 10.01 20.34
C ILE A 577 12.30 8.71 19.96
N CYS A 578 11.06 8.81 19.48
CA CYS A 578 10.31 7.66 18.97
C CYS A 578 10.94 7.05 17.72
N ALA A 579 11.44 7.88 16.79
CA ALA A 579 12.17 7.43 15.61
C ALA A 579 13.48 6.72 15.98
N LEU A 580 14.25 7.27 16.94
CA LEU A 580 15.46 6.65 17.45
C LEU A 580 15.16 5.31 18.16
N ALA A 581 14.03 5.20 18.87
CA ALA A 581 13.57 3.95 19.46
C ALA A 581 13.21 2.90 18.39
N ALA A 582 12.58 3.29 17.28
CA ALA A 582 12.33 2.39 16.16
C ALA A 582 13.63 1.89 15.48
N VAL A 583 14.62 2.78 15.31
CA VAL A 583 15.96 2.42 14.81
C VAL A 583 16.67 1.47 15.77
N LEU A 584 16.63 1.71 17.08
CA LEU A 584 17.28 0.85 18.07
C LEU A 584 16.58 -0.49 18.28
N ARG A 585 15.25 -0.58 18.05
CA ARG A 585 14.55 -1.86 17.87
C ARG A 585 15.16 -2.64 16.70
N HIS A 586 15.30 -2.03 15.53
CA HIS A 586 15.87 -2.70 14.35
C HIS A 586 17.33 -3.15 14.57
N VAL A 587 18.17 -2.31 15.18
CA VAL A 587 19.56 -2.63 15.55
C VAL A 587 19.66 -3.85 16.48
N ARG A 588 18.75 -3.96 17.46
CA ARG A 588 18.65 -5.13 18.34
C ARG A 588 18.22 -6.38 17.57
N ASP A 589 17.13 -6.28 16.82
CA ASP A 589 16.45 -7.42 16.22
C ASP A 589 17.29 -8.04 15.08
N GLN A 590 18.07 -7.22 14.38
CA GLN A 590 19.06 -7.64 13.39
C GLN A 590 20.48 -7.84 13.97
N LYS A 591 20.68 -7.69 15.29
CA LYS A 591 21.96 -7.86 16.01
C LYS A 591 23.14 -7.08 15.41
N LEU A 592 22.91 -5.86 14.95
CA LEU A 592 23.88 -5.07 14.18
C LEU A 592 25.07 -4.52 15.00
N VAL A 593 24.98 -4.56 16.33
CA VAL A 593 26.04 -4.12 17.25
C VAL A 593 26.18 -5.09 18.44
N PRO A 594 27.33 -5.14 19.13
CA PRO A 594 27.49 -5.94 20.35
C PRO A 594 26.50 -5.54 21.46
N GLU A 595 26.10 -6.50 22.28
CA GLU A 595 25.10 -6.33 23.35
C GLU A 595 25.42 -5.17 24.31
N GLU A 596 26.68 -4.98 24.70
CA GLU A 596 27.08 -3.85 25.57
C GLU A 596 26.99 -2.48 24.85
N THR A 597 27.27 -2.44 23.54
CA THR A 597 27.05 -1.25 22.71
C THR A 597 25.56 -0.95 22.57
N PHE A 598 24.72 -1.98 22.41
CA PHE A 598 23.28 -1.85 22.37
C PHE A 598 22.70 -1.38 23.72
N LYS A 599 23.16 -1.92 24.85
CA LYS A 599 22.78 -1.45 26.19
C LYS A 599 23.15 0.03 26.41
N ALA A 600 24.32 0.46 25.96
CA ALA A 600 24.72 1.86 26.02
C ALA A 600 23.80 2.77 25.17
N LEU A 601 23.47 2.34 23.95
CA LEU A 601 22.53 3.05 23.06
C LEU A 601 21.11 3.13 23.63
N HIS A 602 20.57 2.02 24.14
CA HIS A 602 19.24 1.99 24.75
C HIS A 602 19.21 2.76 26.09
N GLY A 603 20.33 2.79 26.83
CA GLY A 603 20.50 3.68 27.98
C GLY A 603 20.46 5.16 27.62
N ALA A 604 20.90 5.51 26.40
CA ALA A 604 20.89 6.88 25.86
C ALA A 604 19.54 7.34 25.28
N LEU A 605 18.52 6.47 25.22
CA LEU A 605 17.12 6.84 24.94
C LEU A 605 16.39 7.44 26.16
N ARG A 606 17.10 7.67 27.27
CA ARG A 606 16.54 8.27 28.48
C ARG A 606 16.64 9.78 28.39
N VAL A 607 15.52 10.44 28.58
CA VAL A 607 15.40 11.91 28.48
C VAL A 607 14.85 12.50 29.77
N LYS A 608 15.17 13.76 30.03
CA LYS A 608 14.61 14.53 31.15
C LYS A 608 13.34 15.24 30.67
N GLY A 609 12.22 15.02 31.35
CA GLY A 609 10.96 15.72 31.11
C GLY A 609 10.72 16.84 32.13
N PRO A 610 9.46 17.27 32.32
CA PRO A 610 9.08 18.16 33.41
C PRO A 610 9.57 17.69 34.78
N GLU A 611 9.86 18.63 35.68
CA GLU A 611 10.32 18.38 37.06
C GLU A 611 11.61 17.52 37.18
N ASP A 612 12.44 17.51 36.12
CA ASP A 612 13.64 16.65 35.98
C ASP A 612 13.37 15.14 36.08
N THR A 613 12.12 14.73 35.86
CA THR A 613 11.72 13.32 35.82
C THR A 613 12.36 12.61 34.62
N LEU A 614 12.77 11.35 34.80
CA LEU A 614 13.35 10.55 33.71
C LEU A 614 12.26 9.82 32.92
N TRP A 615 12.35 9.89 31.60
CA TRP A 615 11.44 9.29 30.63
C TRP A 615 12.20 8.39 29.66
N THR A 616 11.51 7.42 29.05
CA THR A 616 12.05 6.57 28.00
C THR A 616 10.94 6.02 27.11
N VAL A 617 11.28 5.63 25.88
CA VAL A 617 10.37 4.94 24.95
C VAL A 617 10.69 3.44 24.96
N GLY A 618 9.68 2.61 25.18
CA GLY A 618 9.85 1.15 25.20
C GLY A 618 10.09 0.58 23.80
N LEU A 619 11.28 0.02 23.54
CA LEU A 619 11.66 -0.51 22.21
C LEU A 619 10.72 -1.58 21.62
N GLY A 620 9.90 -2.25 22.43
CA GLY A 620 8.91 -3.22 21.93
C GLY A 620 7.60 -2.55 21.48
N SER A 621 7.00 -1.77 22.37
CA SER A 621 5.68 -1.14 22.21
C SER A 621 5.70 0.23 21.52
N LEU A 622 6.87 0.89 21.46
CA LEU A 622 7.04 2.32 21.16
C LEU A 622 6.20 3.25 22.05
N SER A 623 5.73 2.76 23.20
CA SER A 623 5.01 3.54 24.21
C SER A 623 5.97 4.27 25.14
N TRP A 624 5.55 5.42 25.66
CA TRP A 624 6.29 6.17 26.66
C TRP A 624 6.18 5.55 28.06
N SER A 625 7.21 5.75 28.88
CA SER A 625 7.24 5.38 30.29
C SER A 625 8.07 6.38 31.08
N ARG A 626 7.64 6.69 32.30
CA ARG A 626 8.36 7.55 33.26
C ARG A 626 8.92 6.75 34.42
N LEU A 627 9.99 7.26 35.02
CA LEU A 627 10.61 6.68 36.21
C LEU A 627 9.93 7.23 37.47
N ALA A 628 8.99 6.48 38.03
CA ALA A 628 8.31 6.79 39.29
C ALA A 628 8.72 5.79 40.37
N ASN A 629 9.07 6.27 41.57
CA ASN A 629 9.44 5.42 42.73
C ASN A 629 10.53 4.36 42.42
N GLY A 630 11.45 4.66 41.49
CA GLY A 630 12.50 3.74 41.05
C GLY A 630 12.06 2.64 40.06
N LYS A 631 10.82 2.68 39.56
CA LYS A 631 10.27 1.77 38.54
C LYS A 631 9.84 2.54 37.29
N TRP A 632 9.87 1.86 36.15
CA TRP A 632 9.32 2.40 34.91
C TRP A 632 7.83 2.11 34.85
N GLU A 633 7.01 3.15 34.80
CA GLU A 633 5.56 3.08 34.71
C GLU A 633 5.09 3.66 33.36
N PRO A 634 4.19 2.99 32.63
CA PRO A 634 3.62 3.55 31.40
C PRO A 634 2.94 4.90 31.64
N ALA A 635 3.13 5.83 30.72
CA ALA A 635 2.55 7.17 30.81
C ALA A 635 2.43 7.79 29.40
N ASP A 636 1.51 8.74 29.25
CA ASP A 636 1.44 9.61 28.07
C ASP A 636 2.74 10.43 27.93
N PRO A 637 3.17 10.77 26.68
CA PRO A 637 4.42 11.49 26.46
C PRO A 637 4.52 12.82 27.24
N PRO A 638 5.72 13.21 27.69
CA PRO A 638 5.92 14.49 28.36
C PRO A 638 5.75 15.65 27.38
N GLU A 639 5.29 16.82 27.84
CA GLU A 639 5.09 18.03 27.01
C GLU A 639 6.36 18.46 26.25
N PHE A 640 7.53 18.24 26.86
CA PHE A 640 8.84 18.50 26.28
C PHE A 640 9.87 17.51 26.86
N ALA A 641 10.95 17.29 26.14
CA ALA A 641 12.05 16.42 26.54
C ALA A 641 13.42 17.08 26.31
N PHE A 642 14.38 16.77 27.17
CA PHE A 642 15.78 17.20 27.06
C PHE A 642 16.74 16.01 27.03
N LEU A 643 17.72 16.06 26.13
CA LEU A 643 18.91 15.19 26.18
C LEU A 643 20.02 15.87 26.98
N ASP A 644 20.58 15.16 27.96
CA ASP A 644 21.76 15.63 28.67
C ASP A 644 23.02 15.60 27.79
N GLU A 645 23.99 16.45 28.09
CA GLU A 645 25.19 16.62 27.28
C GLU A 645 26.03 15.32 27.13
N LYS A 646 26.06 14.46 28.15
CA LYS A 646 26.83 13.21 28.15
C LYS A 646 26.17 12.18 27.21
N THR A 647 24.84 12.12 27.25
CA THR A 647 24.00 11.30 26.36
C THR A 647 24.13 11.78 24.91
N LEU A 648 24.07 13.09 24.67
CA LEU A 648 24.27 13.71 23.36
C LEU A 648 25.67 13.43 22.78
N ARG A 649 26.71 13.53 23.60
CA ARG A 649 28.11 13.18 23.24
C ARG A 649 28.23 11.68 22.89
N ALA A 650 27.60 10.79 23.64
CA ALA A 650 27.62 9.35 23.37
C ALA A 650 26.95 9.01 22.02
N MET A 651 25.77 9.54 21.74
CA MET A 651 25.07 9.37 20.46
C MET A 651 25.89 9.89 19.28
N THR A 652 26.54 11.05 19.45
CA THR A 652 27.41 11.66 18.42
C THR A 652 28.67 10.83 18.16
N ALA A 653 29.27 10.24 19.20
CA ALA A 653 30.42 9.35 19.07
C ALA A 653 30.05 8.04 18.32
N ILE A 654 28.89 7.45 18.62
CA ILE A 654 28.45 6.20 17.99
C ILE A 654 28.04 6.42 16.53
N SER A 655 27.39 7.55 16.20
CA SER A 655 27.15 7.99 14.82
C SER A 655 28.47 8.11 14.03
N SER A 656 29.53 8.63 14.67
CA SER A 656 30.87 8.75 14.06
C SER A 656 31.53 7.39 13.81
N GLN A 657 31.38 6.41 14.72
CA GLN A 657 31.89 5.04 14.53
C GLN A 657 31.10 4.27 13.48
N SER A 658 29.77 4.40 13.45
CA SER A 658 28.90 3.78 12.44
C SER A 658 29.23 4.30 11.03
N THR A 659 29.54 5.59 10.90
CA THR A 659 29.99 6.20 9.63
C THR A 659 31.35 5.64 9.16
N ALA A 660 32.21 5.19 10.07
CA ALA A 660 33.50 4.57 9.70
C ALA A 660 33.35 3.13 9.19
N LEU A 661 32.34 2.39 9.68
CA LEU A 661 32.01 1.04 9.20
C LEU A 661 31.36 1.01 7.81
N LEU A 662 30.87 2.17 7.33
CA LEU A 662 30.16 2.33 6.05
C LEU A 662 31.05 2.88 4.92
N ARG A 663 32.38 2.78 5.05
CA ARG A 663 33.32 3.14 3.98
C ARG A 663 33.86 1.91 3.24
N PRO A 664 33.54 1.72 1.95
CA PRO A 664 34.38 0.90 1.08
C PRO A 664 35.65 1.70 0.75
N ASP A 665 36.77 1.38 1.41
CA ASP A 665 38.00 1.05 0.67
C ASP A 665 39.17 0.60 1.56
N GLY A 666 39.94 -0.35 1.04
CA GLY A 666 41.08 -0.96 1.71
C GLY A 666 42.43 -0.30 1.38
N THR A 667 42.76 0.83 1.99
CA THR A 667 44.14 1.38 1.95
C THR A 667 44.84 1.32 3.32
N ARG A 668 45.03 0.10 3.84
CA ARG A 668 45.84 -0.16 5.04
C ARG A 668 47.32 0.05 4.73
N LYS A 669 47.81 1.30 4.85
CA LYS A 669 49.24 1.61 4.68
C LYS A 669 50.10 0.73 5.59
N SER A 670 51.00 -0.01 4.99
CA SER A 670 51.95 -0.90 5.66
C SER A 670 53.12 -0.12 6.26
N ASN A 671 52.94 0.42 7.47
CA ASN A 671 54.08 0.80 8.31
C ASN A 671 54.53 -0.42 9.10
N GLY A 672 55.66 -1.01 8.72
CA GLY A 672 56.25 -2.14 9.45
C GLY A 672 57.25 -1.69 10.51
N ALA A 673 57.12 -2.24 11.72
CA ALA A 673 58.19 -2.34 12.70
C ALA A 673 57.84 -3.47 13.71
N THR A 674 58.60 -4.56 13.67
CA THR A 674 58.81 -5.48 14.79
C THR A 674 59.99 -4.97 15.65
N PRO A 675 60.16 -5.41 16.91
CA PRO A 675 59.38 -6.41 17.64
C PRO A 675 58.25 -5.83 18.50
#